data_AF-A0A8J8CNR8-F1
#
_entry.id   AF-A0A8J8CNR8-F1
#
_cell.length_a   1.000
_cell.length_b   1.000
_cell.length_c   1.000
_cell.angle_alpha   90.00
_cell.angle_beta   90.00
_cell.angle_gamma   90.00
#
_symmetry.space_group_name_H-M   'P 1'
#
loop_
_entity.id
_entity.type
_entity.pdbx_description
1 polymer ?
#
loop_
_entity_poly.entity_id
_entity_poly.type
_entity_poly.pdbx_seq_one_letter_code
_entity_poly.pdbx_strand_id
1 'polypeptide(L)'
;MENILELLKQEKEYEAYLAIKKIAQENVNILENMFDLEITVEFTEEENNLVEFLRSLLGTKYKWLFYFLRDTLFYELREKNIRANLVDRIKYKLSTTHKEKAITLDENKWSNVELDHSDYELPEVKLKVSFDRKSFKIKAEVKDEHFLDGNRSWRYGDGFFLNFAIPNEPEKEECLDTQRFYGLGFSLEEGKPQGTLVNHNGKYYLGSIDELKPKIKVDKEKMTAKYSIKIPFDFLKPFNPLIDEISGFYIRYVSQIDKVDRKHISLIDDNHADSEMTNYRRFVPVTYNFSPDSPIRLAGLLDNRLISKDQIKLNIYFYVPEKVTGKIIVQIQDSKEKIVETFEKEINLENGRNILTENIKSTKLDKQLYKIKITFEEESWEQSFFKYHPKTIDDIREKIQSLEKLGDSPLITNSIHTLNFKLQDLEQLINDFHPRDDPKEINDAFVNLMNNIEVCKKEKSIFLAEGYLRSAIKSPSDSSLQPYSIRFPKNFDLEKENILLVIMHGSGVDEVGFIRYFGSRVDEIGFTNLLLVAPRGRHLSDHWIGQSEQDTVDIINEIKKMFKIKTSLIMGFSMGGYGTWRMTFKHPELFDGAIIAAGFPHFDGKAENDMRNFIGKSKNLDYLIIHGTADRSVTIESTDEFIETLKKEDYKIEYHRLEGQDHGNLDMGELIAKWLMKYAK
;
A
#
# COMPACT_ATOMS: atom_id res chain seq x y z
N MET A 1 -33.48 21.78 16.09
CA MET A 1 -33.35 20.31 16.07
C MET A 1 -34.71 19.62 16.22
N GLU A 2 -35.52 19.93 17.25
CA GLU A 2 -36.88 19.37 17.41
C GLU A 2 -37.79 19.57 16.18
N ASN A 3 -37.75 20.77 15.58
CA ASN A 3 -38.51 21.09 14.38
C ASN A 3 -38.11 20.24 13.16
N ILE A 4 -36.86 19.78 13.07
CA ILE A 4 -36.37 18.89 11.98
C ILE A 4 -36.87 17.46 12.18
N LEU A 5 -36.86 16.96 13.42
CA LEU A 5 -37.43 15.65 13.74
C LEU A 5 -38.93 15.62 13.48
N GLU A 6 -39.63 16.72 13.74
CA GLU A 6 -41.05 16.84 13.46
C GLU A 6 -41.35 16.89 11.95
N LEU A 7 -40.52 17.58 11.16
CA LEU A 7 -40.59 17.54 9.69
C LEU A 7 -40.33 16.13 9.13
N LEU A 8 -39.35 15.41 9.67
CA LEU A 8 -39.04 14.03 9.26
C LEU A 8 -40.14 13.04 9.66
N LYS A 9 -40.74 13.20 10.85
CA LYS A 9 -41.92 12.43 11.28
C LYS A 9 -43.15 12.69 10.41
N GLN A 10 -43.23 13.86 9.77
CA GLN A 10 -44.28 14.24 8.83
C GLN A 10 -43.93 13.91 7.37
N GLU A 11 -42.84 13.17 7.10
CA GLU A 11 -42.34 12.83 5.76
C GLU A 11 -42.03 14.06 4.86
N LYS A 12 -41.80 15.23 5.47
CA LYS A 12 -41.41 16.48 4.77
C LYS A 12 -39.91 16.55 4.60
N GLU A 13 -39.38 15.60 3.84
CA GLU A 13 -37.93 15.32 3.73
C GLU A 13 -37.13 16.47 3.11
N TYR A 14 -37.72 17.21 2.16
CA TYR A 14 -37.03 18.32 1.48
C TYR A 14 -36.93 19.56 2.38
N GLU A 15 -37.95 19.83 3.18
CA GLU A 15 -37.98 20.91 4.16
C GLU A 15 -37.05 20.62 5.34
N ALA A 16 -37.00 19.36 5.79
CA ALA A 16 -36.01 18.90 6.75
C ALA A 16 -34.59 19.09 6.22
N TYR A 17 -34.36 18.74 4.94
CA TYR A 17 -33.09 18.98 4.25
C TYR A 17 -32.72 20.47 4.22
N LEU A 18 -33.64 21.37 3.83
CA LEU A 18 -33.38 22.81 3.80
C LEU A 18 -33.05 23.38 5.18
N ALA A 19 -33.71 22.88 6.23
CA ALA A 19 -33.42 23.25 7.61
C ALA A 19 -32.04 22.77 8.07
N ILE A 20 -31.65 21.54 7.73
CA ILE A 20 -30.30 20.99 8.00
C ILE A 20 -29.25 21.79 7.24
N LYS A 21 -29.48 22.08 5.95
CA LYS A 21 -28.58 22.88 5.11
C LYS A 21 -28.32 24.27 5.70
N LYS A 22 -29.36 24.93 6.21
CA LYS A 22 -29.23 26.25 6.84
C LYS A 22 -28.34 26.19 8.08
N ILE A 23 -28.55 25.21 8.95
CA ILE A 23 -27.73 25.02 10.17
C ILE A 23 -26.28 24.71 9.80
N ALA A 24 -26.06 23.88 8.78
CA ALA A 24 -24.75 23.52 8.25
C ALA A 24 -23.98 24.75 7.71
N GLN A 25 -24.65 25.65 7.01
CA GLN A 25 -24.05 26.89 6.50
C GLN A 25 -23.64 27.86 7.61
N GLU A 26 -24.36 27.86 8.72
CA GLU A 26 -24.07 28.70 9.88
C GLU A 26 -22.91 28.14 10.74
N ASN A 27 -22.50 26.88 10.53
CA ASN A 27 -21.56 26.14 11.38
C ASN A 27 -20.52 25.31 10.59
N VAL A 28 -19.98 25.86 9.49
CA VAL A 28 -19.12 25.14 8.52
C VAL A 28 -17.92 24.42 9.16
N ASN A 29 -17.27 25.04 10.16
CA ASN A 29 -16.10 24.45 10.85
C ASN A 29 -16.44 23.14 11.58
N ILE A 30 -17.68 22.96 12.05
CA ILE A 30 -18.12 21.73 12.75
C ILE A 30 -18.25 20.58 11.76
N LEU A 31 -18.65 20.86 10.52
CA LEU A 31 -18.77 19.83 9.48
C LEU A 31 -17.40 19.34 9.02
N GLU A 32 -16.43 20.23 8.83
CA GLU A 32 -15.05 19.84 8.54
C GLU A 32 -14.49 18.94 9.65
N ASN A 33 -14.72 19.31 10.92
CA ASN A 33 -14.28 18.53 12.09
C ASN A 33 -15.09 17.25 12.36
N MET A 34 -16.36 17.18 11.95
CA MET A 34 -17.16 15.95 12.00
C MET A 34 -16.69 14.91 10.98
N PHE A 35 -16.09 15.35 9.88
CA PHE A 35 -15.72 14.50 8.74
C PHE A 35 -14.22 14.15 8.71
N ASP A 36 -13.35 14.98 9.30
CA ASP A 36 -11.98 14.60 9.68
C ASP A 36 -11.98 13.99 11.09
N LEU A 37 -11.99 12.66 11.15
CA LEU A 37 -12.03 11.87 12.40
C LEU A 37 -10.72 11.88 13.22
N GLU A 38 -9.88 12.92 13.09
CA GLU A 38 -8.60 13.05 13.83
C GLU A 38 -8.27 14.49 14.26
N ILE A 39 -9.26 15.32 14.59
CA ILE A 39 -8.97 16.63 15.21
C ILE A 39 -9.56 16.71 16.61
N THR A 40 -8.68 16.72 17.61
CA THR A 40 -8.97 17.12 18.99
C THR A 40 -9.28 18.61 19.04
N VAL A 41 -10.52 19.01 18.75
CA VAL A 41 -11.04 20.36 19.08
C VAL A 41 -12.06 20.21 20.19
N GLU A 42 -11.95 21.05 21.23
CA GLU A 42 -12.98 21.15 22.27
C GLU A 42 -14.21 21.88 21.71
N PHE A 43 -15.32 21.15 21.54
CA PHE A 43 -16.61 21.71 21.13
C PHE A 43 -17.35 22.30 22.33
N THR A 44 -18.13 23.36 22.08
CA THR A 44 -19.12 23.85 23.04
C THR A 44 -20.27 22.84 23.21
N GLU A 45 -21.05 22.96 24.29
CA GLU A 45 -22.15 22.04 24.60
C GLU A 45 -23.25 22.03 23.52
N GLU A 46 -23.54 23.19 22.92
CA GLU A 46 -24.50 23.30 21.80
C GLU A 46 -23.99 22.61 20.53
N GLU A 47 -22.69 22.69 20.26
CA GLU A 47 -22.05 22.04 19.12
C GLU A 47 -21.98 20.52 19.31
N ASN A 48 -21.67 20.04 20.51
CA ASN A 48 -21.71 18.61 20.83
C ASN A 48 -23.13 18.03 20.67
N ASN A 49 -24.16 18.76 21.12
CA ASN A 49 -25.55 18.36 20.95
C ASN A 49 -25.97 18.32 19.48
N LEU A 50 -25.46 19.24 18.65
CA LEU A 50 -25.68 19.24 17.21
C LEU A 50 -24.98 18.07 16.51
N VAL A 51 -23.74 17.75 16.89
CA VAL A 51 -22.97 16.61 16.37
C VAL A 51 -23.67 15.29 16.71
N GLU A 52 -24.09 15.09 17.95
CA GLU A 52 -24.84 13.90 18.38
C GLU A 52 -26.22 13.81 17.69
N PHE A 53 -26.89 14.94 17.51
CA PHE A 53 -28.14 14.99 16.76
C PHE A 53 -27.97 14.60 15.29
N LEU A 54 -26.95 15.13 14.60
CA LEU A 54 -26.64 14.77 13.22
C LEU A 54 -26.20 13.31 13.09
N ARG A 55 -25.43 12.78 14.07
CA ARG A 55 -25.11 11.35 14.17
C ARG A 55 -26.36 10.49 14.30
N SER A 56 -27.32 10.89 15.13
CA SER A 56 -28.59 10.19 15.32
C SER A 56 -29.45 10.17 14.05
N LEU A 57 -29.41 11.25 13.25
CA LEU A 57 -30.10 11.37 11.97
C LEU A 57 -29.45 10.52 10.87
N LEU A 58 -28.13 10.39 10.87
CA LEU A 58 -27.40 9.55 9.91
C LEU A 58 -27.73 8.06 10.07
N GLY A 59 -28.25 7.63 11.23
CA GLY A 59 -28.78 6.30 11.52
C GLY A 59 -30.09 5.91 10.81
N THR A 60 -30.69 6.79 10.00
CA THR A 60 -32.07 6.62 9.53
C THR A 60 -32.18 6.29 8.03
N LYS A 61 -33.17 5.46 7.66
CA LYS A 61 -33.39 4.88 6.31
C LYS A 61 -33.82 5.87 5.20
N TYR A 62 -33.65 7.18 5.36
CA TYR A 62 -34.36 8.18 4.54
C TYR A 62 -33.55 8.75 3.36
N LYS A 63 -34.25 9.19 2.30
CA LYS A 63 -33.67 9.64 1.01
C LYS A 63 -33.03 11.04 1.06
N TRP A 64 -33.15 11.78 2.16
CA TRP A 64 -32.60 13.13 2.30
C TRP A 64 -31.07 13.19 2.12
N LEU A 65 -30.35 12.11 2.46
CA LEU A 65 -28.90 11.98 2.24
C LEU A 65 -28.54 12.15 0.75
N PHE A 66 -29.39 11.70 -0.17
CA PHE A 66 -29.16 11.89 -1.61
C PHE A 66 -29.28 13.36 -2.05
N TYR A 67 -30.13 14.17 -1.41
CA TYR A 67 -30.23 15.60 -1.68
C TYR A 67 -29.04 16.37 -1.10
N PHE A 68 -28.61 16.00 0.11
CA PHE A 68 -27.41 16.53 0.77
C PHE A 68 -26.14 16.32 -0.08
N LEU A 69 -25.98 15.14 -0.69
CA LEU A 69 -24.80 14.78 -1.48
C LEU A 69 -24.75 15.45 -2.88
N ARG A 70 -25.87 15.99 -3.38
CA ARG A 70 -25.96 16.62 -4.72
C ARG A 70 -25.87 18.14 -4.70
N ASP A 71 -25.88 18.78 -3.52
CA ASP A 71 -25.85 20.24 -3.41
C ASP A 71 -24.49 20.83 -3.81
N THR A 72 -24.54 21.95 -4.54
CA THR A 72 -23.38 22.59 -5.16
C THR A 72 -22.52 23.41 -4.19
N LEU A 73 -23.01 23.76 -2.99
CA LEU A 73 -22.21 24.51 -2.02
C LEU A 73 -21.05 23.69 -1.41
N PHE A 74 -21.16 22.35 -1.44
CA PHE A 74 -20.11 21.41 -1.00
C PHE A 74 -19.07 21.11 -2.09
N TYR A 75 -18.97 21.95 -3.13
CA TYR A 75 -17.96 21.84 -4.18
C TYR A 75 -16.54 22.09 -3.69
N GLU A 76 -16.33 22.94 -2.68
CA GLU A 76 -14.98 23.24 -2.15
C GLU A 76 -14.41 22.07 -1.32
N LEU A 77 -15.27 21.21 -0.77
CA LEU A 77 -14.87 19.95 -0.10
C LEU A 77 -14.65 18.78 -1.09
N ARG A 78 -14.78 18.99 -2.41
CA ARG A 78 -14.59 17.93 -3.44
C ARG A 78 -13.14 17.59 -3.76
N GLU A 79 -12.18 18.43 -3.41
CA GLU A 79 -10.76 18.24 -3.79
C GLU A 79 -9.94 17.36 -2.85
N LYS A 80 -10.57 16.67 -1.89
CA LYS A 80 -9.89 15.64 -1.10
C LYS A 80 -10.63 14.32 -1.25
N ASN A 81 -9.88 13.21 -1.16
CA ASN A 81 -10.33 11.82 -1.02
C ASN A 81 -11.37 11.57 0.11
N ILE A 82 -11.86 12.63 0.77
CA ILE A 82 -12.81 12.66 1.87
C ILE A 82 -14.23 12.30 1.38
N ARG A 83 -14.68 12.72 0.19
CA ARG A 83 -16.06 12.47 -0.27
C ARG A 83 -16.39 10.99 -0.48
N ALA A 84 -15.51 10.23 -1.13
CA ALA A 84 -15.70 8.78 -1.34
C ALA A 84 -15.60 8.04 0.00
N ASN A 85 -14.55 8.32 0.76
CA ASN A 85 -14.33 7.69 2.08
C ASN A 85 -15.47 8.00 3.07
N LEU A 86 -16.06 9.20 3.06
CA LEU A 86 -17.14 9.57 3.97
C LEU A 86 -18.47 8.88 3.60
N VAL A 87 -18.86 8.90 2.33
CA VAL A 87 -20.09 8.23 1.86
C VAL A 87 -20.00 6.73 2.09
N ASP A 88 -18.83 6.14 1.82
CA ASP A 88 -18.60 4.72 2.04
C ASP A 88 -18.59 4.40 3.54
N ARG A 89 -17.89 5.17 4.40
CA ARG A 89 -17.93 5.02 5.88
C ARG A 89 -19.34 5.09 6.45
N ILE A 90 -20.19 5.99 5.97
CA ILE A 90 -21.59 6.10 6.44
C ILE A 90 -22.38 4.86 6.01
N LYS A 91 -22.26 4.42 4.74
CA LYS A 91 -22.90 3.17 4.28
C LYS A 91 -22.39 1.95 5.04
N TYR A 92 -21.11 1.89 5.38
CA TYR A 92 -20.49 0.80 6.13
C TYR A 92 -21.01 0.71 7.56
N LYS A 93 -21.07 1.83 8.30
CA LYS A 93 -21.59 1.85 9.67
C LYS A 93 -23.07 1.52 9.79
N LEU A 94 -23.86 1.78 8.75
CA LEU A 94 -25.31 1.51 8.75
C LEU A 94 -25.68 0.07 8.41
N SER A 95 -24.71 -0.76 8.01
CA SER A 95 -24.96 -2.14 7.62
C SER A 95 -24.87 -3.11 8.80
N THR A 96 -26.02 -3.59 9.29
CA THR A 96 -26.09 -4.53 10.44
C THR A 96 -25.94 -6.01 10.05
N THR A 97 -25.98 -6.36 8.75
CA THR A 97 -26.00 -7.75 8.24
C THR A 97 -24.75 -8.58 8.59
N HIS A 98 -23.66 -7.97 9.06
CA HIS A 98 -22.40 -8.67 9.29
C HIS A 98 -22.34 -9.43 10.62
N LYS A 99 -23.09 -9.01 11.64
CA LYS A 99 -23.11 -9.67 12.95
C LYS A 99 -23.78 -11.05 12.88
N GLU A 100 -24.81 -11.18 12.05
CA GLU A 100 -25.56 -12.44 11.88
C GLU A 100 -24.73 -13.55 11.25
N LYS A 101 -23.65 -13.19 10.54
CA LYS A 101 -22.72 -14.14 9.91
C LYS A 101 -21.47 -14.43 10.74
N ALA A 102 -21.35 -13.91 11.96
CA ALA A 102 -20.19 -14.11 12.82
C ALA A 102 -19.79 -15.59 12.93
N ILE A 103 -18.49 -15.87 12.85
CA ILE A 103 -17.97 -17.24 12.79
C ILE A 103 -17.27 -17.58 14.09
N THR A 104 -17.70 -18.64 14.76
CA THR A 104 -16.96 -19.22 15.88
C THR A 104 -16.23 -20.47 15.41
N LEU A 105 -14.91 -20.50 15.59
CA LEU A 105 -14.08 -21.65 15.25
C LEU A 105 -13.63 -22.37 16.51
N ASP A 106 -13.85 -23.68 16.52
CA ASP A 106 -13.19 -24.58 17.46
C ASP A 106 -11.93 -25.14 16.81
N GLU A 107 -10.83 -25.14 17.55
CA GLU A 107 -9.55 -25.59 17.05
C GLU A 107 -9.61 -27.02 16.49
N ASN A 108 -9.00 -27.22 15.32
CA ASN A 108 -8.99 -28.47 14.56
C ASN A 108 -10.37 -28.99 14.10
N LYS A 109 -11.46 -28.23 14.29
CA LYS A 109 -12.78 -28.54 13.74
C LYS A 109 -13.06 -27.69 12.50
N TRP A 110 -13.84 -28.26 11.58
CA TRP A 110 -14.27 -27.56 10.36
C TRP A 110 -15.66 -26.98 10.54
N SER A 111 -15.80 -25.67 10.33
CA SER A 111 -17.07 -24.95 10.32
C SER A 111 -17.48 -24.65 8.88
N ASN A 112 -18.75 -24.85 8.55
CA ASN A 112 -19.28 -24.42 7.25
C ASN A 112 -19.45 -22.89 7.25
N VAL A 113 -19.22 -22.27 6.10
CA VAL A 113 -19.42 -20.83 5.91
C VAL A 113 -20.29 -20.64 4.68
N GLU A 114 -21.41 -19.96 4.87
CA GLU A 114 -22.37 -19.68 3.80
C GLU A 114 -22.04 -18.36 3.14
N LEU A 115 -21.82 -18.40 1.81
CA LEU A 115 -21.69 -17.20 1.00
C LEU A 115 -23.09 -16.71 0.60
N ASP A 116 -23.24 -15.39 0.39
CA ASP A 116 -24.49 -14.83 -0.10
C ASP A 116 -24.84 -15.46 -1.45
N HIS A 117 -26.04 -16.04 -1.52
CA HIS A 117 -26.55 -16.59 -2.75
C HIS A 117 -26.80 -15.45 -3.75
N SER A 118 -26.15 -15.56 -4.90
CA SER A 118 -26.50 -14.78 -6.07
C SER A 118 -27.75 -15.36 -6.74
N ASP A 119 -28.48 -14.55 -7.51
CA ASP A 119 -29.58 -15.02 -8.38
C ASP A 119 -29.10 -15.94 -9.54
N TYR A 120 -27.81 -16.28 -9.58
CA TYR A 120 -27.22 -17.16 -10.58
C TYR A 120 -27.42 -18.65 -10.23
N GLU A 121 -27.63 -19.48 -11.24
CA GLU A 121 -27.62 -20.94 -11.09
C GLU A 121 -26.19 -21.49 -10.85
N LEU A 122 -25.18 -20.84 -11.44
CA LEU A 122 -23.75 -21.10 -11.24
C LEU A 122 -22.97 -19.77 -11.18
N PRO A 123 -21.89 -19.68 -10.38
CA PRO A 123 -21.25 -20.78 -9.63
C PRO A 123 -21.98 -21.21 -8.33
N GLU A 124 -21.75 -22.43 -7.85
CA GLU A 124 -22.14 -22.90 -6.51
C GLU A 124 -20.87 -23.12 -5.67
N VAL A 125 -20.79 -22.55 -4.47
CA VAL A 125 -19.61 -22.63 -3.61
C VAL A 125 -19.94 -23.20 -2.24
N LYS A 126 -19.30 -24.32 -1.88
CA LYS A 126 -19.35 -24.90 -0.53
C LYS A 126 -18.05 -24.62 0.19
N LEU A 127 -18.10 -23.73 1.18
CA LEU A 127 -16.93 -23.28 1.91
C LEU A 127 -16.88 -23.85 3.33
N LYS A 128 -15.69 -24.26 3.76
CA LYS A 128 -15.40 -24.60 5.15
C LYS A 128 -14.12 -23.94 5.61
N VAL A 129 -14.10 -23.51 6.86
CA VAL A 129 -12.92 -22.92 7.50
C VAL A 129 -12.56 -23.66 8.79
N SER A 130 -11.30 -23.56 9.19
CA SER A 130 -10.76 -24.16 10.41
C SER A 130 -9.48 -23.43 10.80
N PHE A 131 -8.99 -23.64 12.01
CA PHE A 131 -7.65 -23.22 12.41
C PHE A 131 -6.97 -24.31 13.25
N ASP A 132 -5.66 -24.24 13.30
CA ASP A 132 -4.81 -24.98 14.24
C ASP A 132 -3.78 -24.04 14.86
N ARG A 133 -2.82 -24.58 15.62
CA ARG A 133 -1.73 -23.80 16.23
C ARG A 133 -0.97 -22.89 15.26
N LYS A 134 -0.82 -23.28 13.99
CA LYS A 134 0.10 -22.62 13.06
C LYS A 134 -0.61 -21.87 11.92
N SER A 135 -1.88 -22.16 11.67
CA SER A 135 -2.52 -21.72 10.43
C SER A 135 -4.03 -21.60 10.50
N PHE A 136 -4.54 -20.60 9.76
CA PHE A 136 -5.91 -20.55 9.30
C PHE A 136 -6.05 -21.39 8.02
N LYS A 137 -7.15 -22.14 7.89
CA LYS A 137 -7.35 -23.13 6.81
C LYS A 137 -8.70 -22.95 6.16
N ILE A 138 -8.73 -23.13 4.85
CA ILE A 138 -9.94 -23.02 4.03
C ILE A 138 -10.01 -24.23 3.11
N LYS A 139 -11.21 -24.82 2.99
CA LYS A 139 -11.56 -25.79 1.97
C LYS A 139 -12.77 -25.28 1.21
N ALA A 140 -12.70 -25.32 -0.12
CA ALA A 140 -13.84 -25.01 -0.96
C ALA A 140 -14.07 -26.11 -2.00
N GLU A 141 -15.33 -26.43 -2.24
CA GLU A 141 -15.78 -27.17 -3.42
C GLU A 141 -16.66 -26.23 -4.24
N VAL A 142 -16.23 -25.97 -5.47
CA VAL A 142 -16.88 -25.06 -6.39
C VAL A 142 -17.44 -25.85 -7.56
N LYS A 143 -18.67 -25.59 -7.94
CA LYS A 143 -19.26 -26.03 -9.20
C LYS A 143 -19.44 -24.81 -10.09
N ASP A 144 -18.90 -24.83 -11.30
CA ASP A 144 -18.89 -23.68 -12.19
C ASP A 144 -18.81 -24.12 -13.66
N GLU A 145 -19.29 -23.30 -14.58
CA GLU A 145 -19.34 -23.60 -16.02
C GLU A 145 -17.94 -23.82 -16.61
N HIS A 146 -16.94 -23.11 -16.07
CA HIS A 146 -15.55 -23.24 -16.44
C HIS A 146 -14.60 -22.93 -15.28
N PHE A 147 -13.29 -23.11 -15.53
CA PHE A 147 -12.20 -22.77 -14.62
C PHE A 147 -11.07 -22.10 -15.43
N LEU A 148 -11.31 -20.86 -15.85
CA LEU A 148 -10.44 -20.01 -16.64
C LEU A 148 -9.19 -19.60 -15.85
N ASP A 149 -8.09 -20.17 -16.32
CA ASP A 149 -6.73 -19.96 -15.87
C ASP A 149 -6.14 -18.69 -16.49
N GLY A 150 -5.28 -17.99 -15.75
CA GLY A 150 -4.64 -16.76 -16.21
C GLY A 150 -3.95 -15.99 -15.09
N ASN A 151 -3.08 -15.07 -15.51
CA ASN A 151 -2.43 -14.13 -14.60
C ASN A 151 -3.51 -13.34 -13.84
N ARG A 152 -3.45 -13.39 -12.50
CA ARG A 152 -4.44 -12.78 -11.58
C ARG A 152 -5.88 -13.26 -11.83
N SER A 153 -6.09 -14.55 -12.12
CA SER A 153 -7.44 -15.11 -12.24
C SER A 153 -8.31 -14.92 -11.00
N TRP A 154 -7.74 -14.77 -9.80
CA TRP A 154 -8.50 -14.35 -8.61
C TRP A 154 -9.21 -12.98 -8.73
N ARG A 155 -8.85 -12.16 -9.75
CA ARG A 155 -9.49 -10.88 -10.11
C ARG A 155 -10.15 -10.92 -11.48
N TYR A 156 -9.48 -11.52 -12.48
CA TYR A 156 -9.83 -11.45 -13.90
C TYR A 156 -10.21 -12.81 -14.54
N GLY A 157 -10.35 -13.86 -13.73
CA GLY A 157 -10.63 -15.22 -14.17
C GLY A 157 -11.37 -15.99 -13.07
N ASP A 158 -11.05 -17.27 -12.89
CA ASP A 158 -11.67 -18.10 -11.85
C ASP A 158 -10.74 -18.31 -10.64
N GLY A 159 -11.21 -17.89 -9.46
CA GLY A 159 -10.40 -17.99 -8.25
C GLY A 159 -11.01 -17.31 -7.03
N PHE A 160 -10.30 -17.39 -5.91
CA PHE A 160 -10.71 -16.77 -4.65
C PHE A 160 -9.90 -15.51 -4.38
N PHE A 161 -10.60 -14.46 -3.94
CA PHE A 161 -10.01 -13.29 -3.31
C PHE A 161 -10.49 -13.20 -1.86
N LEU A 162 -9.58 -12.94 -0.93
CA LEU A 162 -9.82 -12.96 0.51
C LEU A 162 -9.19 -11.73 1.18
N ASN A 163 -9.92 -11.09 2.09
CA ASN A 163 -9.33 -10.15 3.04
C ASN A 163 -9.31 -10.80 4.43
N PHE A 164 -8.12 -11.01 4.98
CA PHE A 164 -7.93 -11.30 6.40
C PHE A 164 -7.71 -9.97 7.13
N ALA A 165 -8.71 -9.53 7.87
CA ALA A 165 -8.74 -8.24 8.54
C ALA A 165 -8.26 -8.35 9.99
N ILE A 166 -7.57 -7.32 10.45
CA ILE A 166 -7.15 -7.15 11.85
C ILE A 166 -7.99 -5.98 12.40
N PRO A 167 -8.96 -6.24 13.32
CA PRO A 167 -9.77 -5.19 13.90
C PRO A 167 -8.92 -4.16 14.65
N ASN A 168 -9.25 -2.87 14.52
CA ASN A 168 -8.54 -1.78 15.21
C ASN A 168 -8.87 -1.75 16.72
N GLU A 169 -10.10 -2.11 17.09
CA GLU A 169 -10.57 -2.17 18.48
C GLU A 169 -11.42 -3.45 18.67
N PRO A 170 -10.81 -4.62 18.91
CA PRO A 170 -11.52 -5.89 18.99
C PRO A 170 -12.55 -5.95 20.14
N GLU A 171 -12.40 -5.10 21.16
CA GLU A 171 -13.29 -5.04 22.33
C GLU A 171 -14.61 -4.30 22.07
N LYS A 172 -14.71 -3.52 20.98
CA LYS A 172 -15.97 -2.86 20.61
C LYS A 172 -16.70 -3.74 19.60
N GLU A 173 -17.83 -4.32 20.01
CA GLU A 173 -18.75 -5.14 19.19
C GLU A 173 -19.25 -4.46 17.89
N GLU A 174 -18.81 -3.24 17.57
CA GLU A 174 -19.22 -2.43 16.43
C GLU A 174 -18.15 -2.32 15.32
N CYS A 175 -16.94 -2.88 15.51
CA CYS A 175 -15.87 -2.81 14.52
C CYS A 175 -16.07 -3.85 13.39
N LEU A 176 -16.79 -3.46 12.34
CA LEU A 176 -17.11 -4.30 11.15
C LEU A 176 -16.33 -3.87 9.89
N ASP A 177 -15.42 -2.91 10.04
CA ASP A 177 -14.50 -2.46 9.01
C ASP A 177 -13.09 -2.20 9.59
N THR A 178 -12.08 -2.28 8.74
CA THR A 178 -10.70 -1.97 9.11
C THR A 178 -9.93 -1.45 7.90
N GLN A 179 -8.83 -0.75 8.19
CA GLN A 179 -7.80 -0.42 7.20
C GLN A 179 -6.59 -1.36 7.29
N ARG A 180 -6.60 -2.28 8.26
CA ARG A 180 -5.53 -3.24 8.52
C ARG A 180 -5.94 -4.62 8.07
N PHE A 181 -5.39 -5.07 6.94
CA PHE A 181 -5.80 -6.32 6.34
C PHE A 181 -4.71 -6.91 5.44
N TYR A 182 -4.86 -8.19 5.15
CA TYR A 182 -4.15 -8.94 4.12
C TYR A 182 -5.14 -9.32 3.03
N GLY A 183 -5.03 -8.67 1.87
CA GLY A 183 -5.73 -9.04 0.65
C GLY A 183 -4.95 -10.12 -0.10
N LEU A 184 -5.54 -11.31 -0.22
CA LEU A 184 -4.90 -12.52 -0.75
C LEU A 184 -5.68 -13.06 -1.95
N GLY A 185 -4.97 -13.44 -3.00
CA GLY A 185 -5.52 -14.06 -4.21
C GLY A 185 -5.10 -15.52 -4.33
N PHE A 186 -6.01 -16.40 -4.74
CA PHE A 186 -5.77 -17.83 -4.95
C PHE A 186 -6.40 -18.31 -6.25
N SER A 187 -5.58 -18.69 -7.24
CA SER A 187 -6.04 -19.12 -8.56
C SER A 187 -5.06 -20.10 -9.22
N LEU A 188 -5.38 -20.54 -10.44
CA LEU A 188 -4.41 -21.18 -11.33
C LEU A 188 -3.76 -20.12 -12.23
N GLU A 189 -2.49 -20.33 -12.54
CA GLU A 189 -1.73 -19.64 -13.58
C GLU A 189 -0.90 -20.67 -14.35
N GLU A 190 -1.16 -20.84 -15.64
CA GLU A 190 -0.53 -21.85 -16.52
C GLU A 190 -0.62 -23.29 -15.97
N GLY A 191 -1.77 -23.63 -15.40
CA GLY A 191 -2.09 -24.91 -14.77
C GLY A 191 -1.47 -25.09 -13.39
N LYS A 192 -0.75 -24.09 -12.86
CA LYS A 192 -0.09 -24.15 -11.56
C LYS A 192 -0.86 -23.35 -10.51
N PRO A 193 -1.09 -23.89 -9.31
CA PRO A 193 -1.70 -23.12 -8.22
C PRO A 193 -0.81 -21.94 -7.81
N GLN A 194 -1.41 -20.77 -7.65
CA GLN A 194 -0.77 -19.55 -7.17
C GLN A 194 -1.47 -19.04 -5.92
N GLY A 195 -0.68 -18.61 -4.94
CA GLY A 195 -1.12 -17.78 -3.82
C GLY A 195 -0.42 -16.44 -3.90
N THR A 196 -1.16 -15.34 -3.85
CA THR A 196 -0.65 -13.99 -4.09
C THR A 196 -0.99 -13.11 -2.90
N LEU A 197 0.01 -12.41 -2.35
CA LEU A 197 -0.27 -11.22 -1.56
C LEU A 197 -0.65 -10.13 -2.56
N VAL A 198 -1.88 -9.65 -2.51
CA VAL A 198 -2.41 -8.64 -3.43
C VAL A 198 -2.26 -7.25 -2.85
N ASN A 199 -2.67 -7.11 -1.59
CA ASN A 199 -2.68 -5.84 -0.89
C ASN A 199 -2.40 -6.07 0.60
N HIS A 200 -1.54 -5.25 1.19
CA HIS A 200 -1.44 -5.14 2.63
C HIS A 200 -1.54 -3.67 3.04
N ASN A 201 -2.62 -3.31 3.75
CA ASN A 201 -2.88 -1.97 4.28
C ASN A 201 -2.78 -0.84 3.21
N GLY A 202 -3.21 -1.11 1.99
CA GLY A 202 -3.16 -0.18 0.86
C GLY A 202 -1.93 -0.31 -0.05
N LYS A 203 -0.91 -1.05 0.36
CA LYS A 203 0.26 -1.33 -0.47
C LYS A 203 0.01 -2.56 -1.33
N TYR A 204 0.09 -2.39 -2.65
CA TYR A 204 -0.16 -3.45 -3.61
C TYR A 204 1.09 -4.28 -3.92
N TYR A 205 0.88 -5.58 -4.07
CA TYR A 205 1.88 -6.58 -4.44
C TYR A 205 1.27 -7.45 -5.53
N LEU A 206 2.09 -7.88 -6.50
CA LEU A 206 1.61 -8.57 -7.69
C LEU A 206 2.37 -9.88 -7.96
N GLY A 207 3.14 -10.35 -6.96
CA GLY A 207 3.93 -11.58 -7.04
C GLY A 207 3.29 -12.74 -6.30
N SER A 208 3.55 -13.97 -6.75
CA SER A 208 3.20 -15.17 -6.00
C SER A 208 4.09 -15.34 -4.76
N ILE A 209 3.52 -15.93 -3.71
CA ILE A 209 4.15 -16.22 -2.43
C ILE A 209 4.07 -17.74 -2.23
N ASP A 210 5.23 -18.38 -2.15
CA ASP A 210 5.32 -19.85 -2.06
C ASP A 210 4.63 -20.41 -0.81
N GLU A 211 4.72 -19.71 0.33
CA GLU A 211 4.08 -20.11 1.60
C GLU A 211 2.55 -20.12 1.52
N LEU A 212 1.96 -19.36 0.59
CA LEU A 212 0.52 -19.25 0.39
C LEU A 212 -0.02 -20.19 -0.69
N LYS A 213 0.85 -20.95 -1.35
CA LYS A 213 0.49 -21.77 -2.51
C LYS A 213 -0.64 -22.76 -2.17
N PRO A 214 -1.81 -22.66 -2.81
CA PRO A 214 -2.93 -23.53 -2.51
C PRO A 214 -2.79 -24.90 -3.20
N LYS A 215 -3.60 -25.88 -2.78
CA LYS A 215 -3.85 -27.08 -3.58
C LYS A 215 -5.17 -26.90 -4.32
N ILE A 216 -5.13 -26.92 -5.65
CA ILE A 216 -6.28 -26.76 -6.51
C ILE A 216 -6.38 -27.99 -7.41
N LYS A 217 -7.56 -28.63 -7.45
CA LYS A 217 -7.85 -29.74 -8.36
C LYS A 217 -9.13 -29.43 -9.13
N VAL A 218 -9.01 -29.29 -10.45
CA VAL A 218 -10.13 -29.06 -11.36
C VAL A 218 -10.52 -30.38 -12.04
N ASP A 219 -11.81 -30.67 -12.05
CA ASP A 219 -12.45 -31.75 -12.79
C ASP A 219 -13.40 -31.12 -13.81
N LYS A 220 -12.91 -30.95 -15.04
CA LYS A 220 -13.63 -30.28 -16.13
C LYS A 220 -14.87 -31.07 -16.56
N GLU A 221 -14.85 -32.40 -16.49
CA GLU A 221 -16.00 -33.24 -16.87
C GLU A 221 -17.16 -33.06 -15.90
N LYS A 222 -16.85 -32.94 -14.61
CA LYS A 222 -17.86 -32.71 -13.57
C LYS A 222 -18.18 -31.25 -13.33
N MET A 223 -17.50 -30.34 -14.02
CA MET A 223 -17.63 -28.90 -13.80
C MET A 223 -17.37 -28.53 -12.33
N THR A 224 -16.36 -29.14 -11.70
CA THR A 224 -16.04 -28.90 -10.28
C THR A 224 -14.57 -28.59 -10.04
N ALA A 225 -14.29 -27.79 -9.02
CA ALA A 225 -12.95 -27.55 -8.50
C ALA A 225 -12.90 -27.67 -6.98
N LYS A 226 -11.79 -28.21 -6.48
CA LYS A 226 -11.51 -28.35 -5.04
C LYS A 226 -10.30 -27.54 -4.66
N TYR A 227 -10.48 -26.66 -3.69
CA TYR A 227 -9.45 -25.79 -3.13
C TYR A 227 -9.12 -26.24 -1.70
N SER A 228 -7.84 -26.25 -1.37
CA SER A 228 -7.33 -26.35 -0.01
C SER A 228 -6.27 -25.26 0.18
N ILE A 229 -6.62 -24.25 0.96
CA ILE A 229 -5.80 -23.08 1.24
C ILE A 229 -5.34 -23.15 2.69
N LYS A 230 -4.07 -22.81 2.93
CA LYS A 230 -3.47 -22.73 4.26
C LYS A 230 -2.76 -21.38 4.37
N ILE A 231 -3.12 -20.59 5.37
CA ILE A 231 -2.53 -19.28 5.64
C ILE A 231 -1.81 -19.38 7.00
N PRO A 232 -0.47 -19.38 7.02
CA PRO A 232 0.28 -19.42 8.27
C PRO A 232 0.02 -18.17 9.12
N PHE A 233 -0.15 -18.32 10.44
CA PHE A 233 -0.29 -17.15 11.33
C PHE A 233 0.98 -16.30 11.39
N ASP A 234 2.16 -16.90 11.16
CA ASP A 234 3.41 -16.14 11.02
C ASP A 234 3.40 -15.17 9.83
N PHE A 235 2.64 -15.49 8.76
CA PHE A 235 2.44 -14.61 7.62
C PHE A 235 1.46 -13.46 7.94
N LEU A 236 0.53 -13.69 8.88
CA LEU A 236 -0.50 -12.73 9.28
C LEU A 236 -0.08 -11.80 10.42
N LYS A 237 1.22 -11.76 10.77
CA LYS A 237 1.71 -10.87 11.83
C LYS A 237 1.27 -9.43 11.59
N PRO A 238 0.82 -8.68 12.60
CA PRO A 238 0.94 -9.01 14.02
C PRO A 238 -0.23 -9.82 14.60
N PHE A 239 -1.17 -10.32 13.77
CA PHE A 239 -2.27 -11.13 14.29
C PHE A 239 -1.75 -12.42 14.95
N ASN A 240 -2.28 -12.74 16.12
CA ASN A 240 -2.05 -14.01 16.79
C ASN A 240 -3.30 -14.44 17.54
N PRO A 241 -3.90 -15.61 17.28
CA PRO A 241 -5.17 -16.02 17.89
C PRO A 241 -5.11 -16.17 19.42
N LEU A 242 -3.91 -16.29 20.03
CA LEU A 242 -3.76 -16.32 21.48
C LEU A 242 -3.83 -14.92 22.11
N ILE A 243 -3.43 -13.90 21.34
CA ILE A 243 -3.46 -12.49 21.74
C ILE A 243 -4.78 -11.86 21.32
N ASP A 244 -5.25 -12.16 20.12
CA ASP A 244 -6.38 -11.56 19.45
C ASP A 244 -7.58 -12.49 19.49
N GLU A 245 -8.61 -12.07 20.21
CA GLU A 245 -9.85 -12.85 20.36
C GLU A 245 -10.64 -12.91 19.06
N ILE A 246 -10.53 -11.87 18.23
CA ILE A 246 -11.31 -11.69 17.01
C ILE A 246 -10.39 -11.30 15.85
N SER A 247 -10.57 -11.95 14.70
CA SER A 247 -10.10 -11.46 13.40
C SER A 247 -11.29 -11.07 12.52
N GLY A 248 -11.05 -10.31 11.47
CA GLY A 248 -12.00 -10.14 10.39
C GLY A 248 -11.74 -11.12 9.23
N PHE A 249 -12.82 -11.66 8.66
CA PHE A 249 -12.77 -12.55 7.50
C PHE A 249 -13.73 -12.09 6.41
N TYR A 250 -13.20 -11.94 5.20
CA TYR A 250 -13.95 -11.75 3.98
C TYR A 250 -13.39 -12.67 2.90
N ILE A 251 -14.28 -13.25 2.10
CA ILE A 251 -13.89 -14.06 0.95
C ILE A 251 -14.92 -13.92 -0.16
N ARG A 252 -14.45 -13.90 -1.40
CA ARG A 252 -15.26 -14.01 -2.60
C ARG A 252 -14.66 -14.98 -3.59
N TYR A 253 -15.54 -15.66 -4.31
CA TYR A 253 -15.19 -16.38 -5.53
C TYR A 253 -15.53 -15.51 -6.74
N VAL A 254 -14.57 -15.39 -7.66
CA VAL A 254 -14.77 -14.77 -8.97
C VAL A 254 -14.96 -15.89 -9.98
N SER A 255 -16.02 -15.75 -10.78
CA SER A 255 -16.28 -16.58 -11.96
C SER A 255 -16.34 -15.65 -13.16
N GLN A 256 -15.43 -15.82 -14.11
CA GLN A 256 -15.45 -15.07 -15.35
C GLN A 256 -16.64 -15.56 -16.21
N ILE A 257 -17.19 -14.74 -17.09
CA ILE A 257 -18.20 -15.21 -18.06
C ILE A 257 -17.63 -15.12 -19.47
N ASP A 258 -17.07 -13.97 -19.84
CA ASP A 258 -16.46 -13.72 -21.14
C ASP A 258 -15.16 -12.91 -21.02
N LYS A 259 -14.81 -12.00 -21.95
CA LYS A 259 -13.61 -11.17 -21.82
C LYS A 259 -13.78 -9.97 -20.87
N VAL A 260 -15.02 -9.62 -20.50
CA VAL A 260 -15.38 -8.38 -19.79
C VAL A 260 -16.20 -8.67 -18.54
N ASP A 261 -17.19 -9.55 -18.60
CA ASP A 261 -18.17 -9.75 -17.54
C ASP A 261 -17.76 -10.82 -16.51
N ARG A 262 -18.14 -10.60 -15.24
CA ARG A 262 -17.80 -11.46 -14.10
C ARG A 262 -18.98 -11.64 -13.15
N LYS A 263 -19.10 -12.83 -12.58
CA LYS A 263 -19.96 -13.13 -11.43
C LYS A 263 -19.11 -13.14 -10.16
N HIS A 264 -19.72 -12.69 -9.08
CA HIS A 264 -19.12 -12.71 -7.75
C HIS A 264 -20.07 -13.39 -6.78
N ILE A 265 -19.53 -14.32 -6.00
CA ILE A 265 -20.20 -14.90 -4.84
C ILE A 265 -19.32 -14.63 -3.63
N SER A 266 -19.81 -13.81 -2.70
CA SER A 266 -19.04 -13.32 -1.57
C SER A 266 -19.72 -13.63 -0.24
N LEU A 267 -18.94 -13.64 0.83
CA LEU A 267 -19.45 -13.86 2.18
C LEU A 267 -20.41 -12.75 2.61
N ILE A 268 -20.08 -11.52 2.24
CA ILE A 268 -20.87 -10.31 2.42
C ILE A 268 -20.65 -9.43 1.18
N ASP A 269 -21.55 -8.49 0.93
CA ASP A 269 -21.31 -7.48 -0.10
C ASP A 269 -20.18 -6.52 0.32
N ASP A 270 -19.22 -6.29 -0.57
CA ASP A 270 -18.17 -5.27 -0.40
C ASP A 270 -17.66 -4.84 -1.78
N ASN A 271 -18.22 -3.73 -2.27
CA ASN A 271 -17.83 -3.12 -3.55
C ASN A 271 -16.37 -2.63 -3.58
N HIS A 272 -15.69 -2.60 -2.43
CA HIS A 272 -14.31 -2.15 -2.32
C HIS A 272 -13.35 -3.25 -1.87
N ALA A 273 -13.78 -4.51 -1.89
CA ALA A 273 -12.97 -5.65 -1.43
C ALA A 273 -11.57 -5.69 -2.06
N ASP A 274 -11.46 -5.41 -3.36
CA ASP A 274 -10.20 -5.35 -4.13
C ASP A 274 -9.91 -3.94 -4.69
N SER A 275 -10.45 -2.89 -4.07
CA SER A 275 -10.34 -1.50 -4.57
C SER A 275 -9.01 -0.82 -4.21
N GLU A 276 -8.42 -0.16 -5.21
CA GLU A 276 -7.24 0.71 -5.09
C GLU A 276 -7.60 2.12 -4.60
N MET A 277 -8.89 2.47 -4.60
CA MET A 277 -9.38 3.80 -4.25
C MET A 277 -9.52 4.03 -2.74
N THR A 278 -9.57 2.97 -1.94
CA THR A 278 -9.72 3.04 -0.49
C THR A 278 -9.05 1.85 0.20
N ASN A 279 -8.60 2.06 1.44
CA ASN A 279 -8.04 1.01 2.30
C ASN A 279 -9.09 0.37 3.22
N TYR A 280 -10.34 0.85 3.21
CA TYR A 280 -11.39 0.26 4.03
C TYR A 280 -11.83 -1.09 3.50
N ARG A 281 -11.93 -2.09 4.39
CA ARG A 281 -12.43 -3.43 4.09
C ARG A 281 -13.51 -3.81 5.07
N ARG A 282 -14.63 -4.34 4.56
CA ARG A 282 -15.65 -4.98 5.38
C ARG A 282 -15.23 -6.41 5.70
N PHE A 283 -15.67 -6.88 6.84
CA PHE A 283 -15.42 -8.26 7.22
C PHE A 283 -16.50 -8.81 8.15
N VAL A 284 -16.51 -10.13 8.26
CA VAL A 284 -17.27 -10.86 9.29
C VAL A 284 -16.31 -11.19 10.44
N PRO A 285 -16.70 -10.96 11.71
CA PRO A 285 -15.85 -11.31 12.84
C PRO A 285 -15.71 -12.83 12.99
N VAL A 286 -14.50 -13.27 13.33
CA VAL A 286 -14.16 -14.68 13.58
C VAL A 286 -13.53 -14.81 14.96
N THR A 287 -14.14 -15.63 15.82
CA THR A 287 -13.68 -15.92 17.18
C THR A 287 -13.01 -17.30 17.25
N TYR A 288 -11.97 -17.43 18.07
CA TYR A 288 -11.12 -18.61 18.17
C TYR A 288 -11.22 -19.31 19.52
N ASN A 289 -11.75 -20.53 19.55
CA ASN A 289 -11.80 -21.39 20.72
C ASN A 289 -10.70 -22.45 20.66
N PHE A 290 -9.76 -22.38 21.59
CA PHE A 290 -8.71 -23.38 21.72
C PHE A 290 -9.26 -24.71 22.27
N SER A 291 -8.78 -25.83 21.72
CA SER A 291 -9.18 -27.16 22.18
C SER A 291 -8.58 -27.45 23.57
N PRO A 292 -9.32 -28.10 24.50
CA PRO A 292 -8.76 -28.60 25.76
C PRO A 292 -7.55 -29.53 25.57
N ASP A 293 -7.45 -30.21 24.42
CA ASP A 293 -6.31 -31.07 24.08
C ASP A 293 -5.10 -30.28 23.54
N SER A 294 -5.20 -28.95 23.44
CA SER A 294 -4.10 -28.12 22.98
C SER A 294 -2.96 -28.15 24.00
N PRO A 295 -1.70 -28.29 23.56
CA PRO A 295 -0.55 -28.10 24.44
C PRO A 295 -0.51 -26.67 24.97
N ILE A 296 0.36 -26.46 25.97
CA ILE A 296 0.68 -25.13 26.48
C ILE A 296 1.09 -24.22 25.32
N ARG A 297 0.62 -22.96 25.35
CA ARG A 297 1.01 -21.92 24.40
C ARG A 297 1.42 -20.66 25.13
N LEU A 298 2.32 -19.94 24.50
CA LEU A 298 2.87 -18.68 25.00
C LEU A 298 2.89 -17.66 23.86
N ALA A 299 2.43 -16.45 24.16
CA ALA A 299 2.64 -15.29 23.31
C ALA A 299 2.83 -14.04 24.16
N GLY A 300 3.66 -13.11 23.72
CA GLY A 300 3.83 -11.81 24.34
C GLY A 300 3.23 -10.70 23.49
N LEU A 301 2.93 -9.58 24.14
CA LEU A 301 2.56 -8.33 23.49
C LEU A 301 3.16 -7.17 24.29
N LEU A 302 4.02 -6.40 23.64
CA LEU A 302 4.46 -5.12 24.16
C LEU A 302 3.38 -4.07 23.91
N ASP A 303 3.04 -3.26 24.92
CA ASP A 303 2.10 -2.14 24.78
C ASP A 303 2.57 -1.10 23.75
N ASN A 304 3.90 -0.97 23.62
CA ASN A 304 4.53 -0.20 22.57
C ASN A 304 5.89 -0.81 22.23
N ARG A 305 6.19 -0.95 20.94
CA ARG A 305 7.48 -1.43 20.42
C ARG A 305 8.45 -0.29 20.10
N LEU A 306 8.00 0.97 20.13
CA LEU A 306 8.84 2.16 20.19
C LEU A 306 8.90 2.66 21.63
N ILE A 307 9.96 2.33 22.33
CA ILE A 307 10.09 2.58 23.76
C ILE A 307 10.90 3.84 23.97
N SER A 308 10.28 4.89 24.53
CA SER A 308 10.96 6.14 24.88
C SER A 308 11.36 6.21 26.36
N LYS A 309 10.57 5.60 27.24
CA LYS A 309 10.75 5.61 28.70
C LYS A 309 11.58 4.41 29.17
N ASP A 310 12.03 4.43 30.41
CA ASP A 310 12.76 3.30 31.03
C ASP A 310 11.81 2.26 31.64
N GLN A 311 10.60 2.17 31.09
CA GLN A 311 9.55 1.27 31.51
C GLN A 311 8.96 0.57 30.28
N ILE A 312 8.94 -0.75 30.34
CA ILE A 312 8.37 -1.64 29.34
C ILE A 312 7.17 -2.31 29.96
N LYS A 313 5.99 -2.14 29.37
CA LYS A 313 4.79 -2.88 29.74
C LYS A 313 4.63 -4.06 28.78
N LEU A 314 4.67 -5.26 29.34
CA LEU A 314 4.61 -6.53 28.63
C LEU A 314 3.38 -7.31 29.12
N ASN A 315 2.48 -7.62 28.21
CA ASN A 315 1.40 -8.58 28.46
C ASN A 315 1.84 -9.95 27.92
N ILE A 316 1.67 -10.98 28.74
CA ILE A 316 2.03 -12.36 28.42
C ILE A 316 0.75 -13.18 28.45
N TYR A 317 0.43 -13.77 27.32
CA TYR A 317 -0.75 -14.58 27.10
C TYR A 317 -0.35 -16.05 27.15
N PHE A 318 -1.12 -16.82 27.91
CA PHE A 318 -0.95 -18.26 28.01
C PHE A 318 -2.25 -18.94 27.61
N TYR A 319 -2.12 -20.09 26.97
CA TYR A 319 -3.15 -21.11 27.00
C TYR A 319 -2.57 -22.34 27.70
N VAL A 320 -3.24 -22.86 28.72
CA VAL A 320 -2.83 -24.09 29.41
C VAL A 320 -4.01 -25.06 29.48
N PRO A 321 -3.84 -26.34 29.14
CA PRO A 321 -4.94 -27.32 29.12
C PRO A 321 -5.43 -27.70 30.52
N GLU A 322 -4.56 -27.55 31.52
CA GLU A 322 -4.83 -27.81 32.92
C GLU A 322 -4.12 -26.76 33.78
N LYS A 323 -4.55 -26.63 35.04
CA LYS A 323 -3.93 -25.72 35.99
C LYS A 323 -2.45 -26.07 36.17
N VAL A 324 -1.57 -25.09 36.02
CA VAL A 324 -0.12 -25.28 36.11
C VAL A 324 0.53 -24.18 36.94
N THR A 325 1.50 -24.56 37.76
CA THR A 325 2.39 -23.64 38.45
C THR A 325 3.78 -23.79 37.87
N GLY A 326 4.41 -22.68 37.50
CA GLY A 326 5.73 -22.70 36.90
C GLY A 326 6.43 -21.35 36.97
N LYS A 327 7.58 -21.24 36.32
CA LYS A 327 8.42 -20.05 36.36
C LYS A 327 8.57 -19.47 34.96
N ILE A 328 8.26 -18.19 34.82
CA ILE A 328 8.58 -17.43 33.60
C ILE A 328 9.98 -16.86 33.69
N ILE A 329 10.68 -16.85 32.57
CA ILE A 329 11.96 -16.15 32.41
C ILE A 329 11.78 -15.17 31.27
N VAL A 330 12.04 -13.90 31.53
CA VAL A 330 12.02 -12.82 30.55
C VAL A 330 13.45 -12.30 30.38
N GLN A 331 13.97 -12.35 29.17
CA GLN A 331 15.32 -11.90 28.81
C GLN A 331 15.22 -10.76 27.81
N ILE A 332 15.99 -9.69 28.02
CA ILE A 332 16.18 -8.64 27.02
C ILE A 332 17.58 -8.80 26.46
N GLN A 333 17.67 -8.93 25.14
CA GLN A 333 18.90 -9.13 24.38
C GLN A 333 19.14 -7.91 23.48
N ASP A 334 20.39 -7.47 23.39
CA ASP A 334 20.78 -6.44 22.42
C ASP A 334 20.85 -6.99 20.99
N SER A 335 21.21 -6.11 20.04
CA SER A 335 21.39 -6.45 18.62
C SER A 335 22.45 -7.52 18.33
N LYS A 336 23.31 -7.86 19.31
CA LYS A 336 24.34 -8.91 19.23
C LYS A 336 23.94 -10.15 20.04
N GLU A 337 22.67 -10.27 20.40
CA GLU A 337 22.10 -11.36 21.21
C GLU A 337 22.67 -11.45 22.63
N LYS A 338 23.38 -10.42 23.11
CA LYS A 338 23.89 -10.38 24.47
C LYS A 338 22.73 -10.06 25.43
N ILE A 339 22.57 -10.87 26.45
CA ILE A 339 21.59 -10.65 27.52
C ILE A 339 21.97 -9.39 28.32
N VAL A 340 21.08 -8.40 28.33
CA VAL A 340 21.21 -7.12 29.05
C VAL A 340 20.46 -7.17 30.38
N GLU A 341 19.27 -7.77 30.36
CA GLU A 341 18.41 -7.92 31.53
C GLU A 341 17.83 -9.34 31.57
N THR A 342 17.60 -9.86 32.78
CA THR A 342 16.85 -11.09 33.01
C THR A 342 15.95 -10.90 34.21
N PHE A 343 14.70 -11.29 34.06
CA PHE A 343 13.68 -11.26 35.08
C PHE A 343 13.04 -12.64 35.18
N GLU A 344 12.76 -13.07 36.39
CA GLU A 344 12.15 -14.37 36.66
C GLU A 344 11.02 -14.24 37.67
N LYS A 345 9.91 -14.94 37.45
CA LYS A 345 8.74 -14.89 38.32
C LYS A 345 8.01 -16.22 38.36
N GLU A 346 7.66 -16.67 39.56
CA GLU A 346 6.74 -17.78 39.74
C GLU A 346 5.31 -17.34 39.45
N ILE A 347 4.58 -18.15 38.68
CA ILE A 347 3.21 -17.88 38.27
C ILE A 347 2.33 -19.11 38.46
N ASN A 348 1.06 -18.86 38.72
CA ASN A 348 0.01 -19.87 38.80
C ASN A 348 -1.01 -19.56 37.70
N LEU A 349 -1.23 -20.51 36.79
CA LEU A 349 -2.12 -20.37 35.64
C LEU A 349 -3.31 -21.32 35.82
N GLU A 350 -4.53 -20.80 35.64
CA GLU A 350 -5.74 -21.61 35.65
C GLU A 350 -5.95 -22.30 34.30
N ASN A 351 -6.79 -23.34 34.24
CA ASN A 351 -7.13 -23.98 32.97
C ASN A 351 -7.72 -22.94 31.98
N GLY A 352 -7.21 -22.95 30.74
CA GLY A 352 -7.65 -22.12 29.64
C GLY A 352 -6.70 -20.93 29.40
N ARG A 353 -7.29 -19.82 28.96
CA ARG A 353 -6.53 -18.62 28.60
C ARG A 353 -6.25 -17.78 29.84
N ASN A 354 -4.99 -17.36 30.00
CA ASN A 354 -4.55 -16.50 31.10
C ASN A 354 -3.77 -15.31 30.53
N ILE A 355 -3.78 -14.18 31.25
CA ILE A 355 -3.03 -12.97 30.90
C ILE A 355 -2.25 -12.51 32.13
N LEU A 356 -0.96 -12.28 31.96
CA LEU A 356 -0.08 -11.68 32.96
C LEU A 356 0.49 -10.38 32.43
N THR A 357 0.40 -9.30 33.20
CA THR A 357 1.01 -8.01 32.85
C THR A 357 2.22 -7.74 33.73
N GLU A 358 3.38 -7.54 33.12
CA GLU A 358 4.62 -7.16 33.79
C GLU A 358 5.05 -5.75 33.38
N ASN A 359 5.49 -4.96 34.36
CA ASN A 359 6.09 -3.64 34.16
C ASN A 359 7.58 -3.71 34.46
N ILE A 360 8.39 -3.87 33.41
CA ILE A 360 9.84 -4.02 33.53
C ILE A 360 10.45 -2.62 33.52
N LYS A 361 11.14 -2.24 34.59
CA LYS A 361 11.93 -1.01 34.65
C LYS A 361 13.38 -1.33 34.33
N SER A 362 13.95 -0.69 33.30
CA SER A 362 15.38 -0.85 32.98
C SER A 362 16.00 0.46 32.54
N THR A 363 17.05 0.85 33.25
CA THR A 363 17.92 2.00 32.92
C THR A 363 19.16 1.60 32.12
N LYS A 364 19.30 0.32 31.76
CA LYS A 364 20.46 -0.21 31.02
C LYS A 364 20.25 -0.19 29.49
N LEU A 365 19.09 0.27 29.04
CA LEU A 365 18.71 0.22 27.63
C LEU A 365 19.06 1.54 26.94
N ASP A 366 20.04 1.47 26.04
CA ASP A 366 20.44 2.56 25.15
C ASP A 366 19.68 2.55 23.81
N LYS A 367 19.89 3.57 22.98
CA LYS A 367 19.24 3.72 21.67
C LYS A 367 19.68 2.65 20.67
N GLN A 368 18.93 1.57 20.55
CA GLN A 368 19.11 0.50 19.56
C GLN A 368 17.89 -0.43 19.52
N LEU A 369 17.90 -1.37 18.59
CA LEU A 369 16.98 -2.51 18.55
C LEU A 369 17.37 -3.54 19.62
N TYR A 370 16.37 -3.99 20.37
CA TYR A 370 16.48 -5.10 21.30
C TYR A 370 15.50 -6.20 20.92
N LYS A 371 15.74 -7.39 21.43
CA LYS A 371 14.82 -8.52 21.42
C LYS A 371 14.41 -8.84 22.85
N ILE A 372 13.11 -8.90 23.11
CA ILE A 372 12.59 -9.48 24.35
C ILE A 372 12.22 -10.93 24.08
N LYS A 373 12.66 -11.83 24.95
CA LYS A 373 12.35 -13.26 24.89
C LYS A 373 11.68 -13.69 26.19
N ILE A 374 10.61 -14.45 26.07
CA ILE A 374 9.88 -15.05 27.19
C ILE A 374 10.00 -16.56 27.03
N THR A 375 10.27 -17.26 28.12
CA THR A 375 10.23 -18.73 28.17
C THR A 375 9.38 -19.19 29.34
N PHE A 376 8.60 -20.23 29.10
CA PHE A 376 7.80 -20.92 30.10
C PHE A 376 7.69 -22.39 29.69
N GLU A 377 8.17 -23.30 30.54
CA GLU A 377 8.34 -24.72 30.18
C GLU A 377 9.16 -24.88 28.88
N GLU A 378 8.65 -25.64 27.91
CA GLU A 378 9.27 -25.82 26.58
C GLU A 378 8.90 -24.73 25.56
N GLU A 379 7.98 -23.83 25.92
CA GLU A 379 7.47 -22.80 25.03
C GLU A 379 8.29 -21.51 25.16
N SER A 380 8.50 -20.85 24.02
CA SER A 380 9.20 -19.57 23.98
C SER A 380 8.56 -18.63 22.98
N TRP A 381 8.62 -17.34 23.29
CA TRP A 381 8.16 -16.28 22.43
C TRP A 381 9.20 -15.17 22.40
N GLU A 382 9.38 -14.53 21.25
CA GLU A 382 10.28 -13.39 21.12
C GLU A 382 9.71 -12.29 20.22
N GLN A 383 10.11 -11.05 20.50
CA GLN A 383 9.75 -9.90 19.68
C GLN A 383 10.80 -8.79 19.79
N SER A 384 10.99 -8.07 18.69
CA SER A 384 11.88 -6.92 18.66
C SER A 384 11.19 -5.63 19.08
N PHE A 385 11.89 -4.78 19.83
CA PHE A 385 11.48 -3.41 20.15
C PHE A 385 12.65 -2.44 19.96
N PHE A 386 12.37 -1.18 19.64
CA PHE A 386 13.38 -0.15 19.47
C PHE A 386 13.30 0.85 20.62
N LYS A 387 14.42 1.02 21.33
CA LYS A 387 14.58 2.06 22.35
C LYS A 387 15.10 3.32 21.66
N TYR A 388 14.44 4.46 21.87
CA TYR A 388 14.91 5.75 21.38
C TYR A 388 14.58 6.86 22.39
N HIS A 389 15.09 8.07 22.17
CA HIS A 389 14.72 9.23 22.97
C HIS A 389 14.03 10.26 22.07
N PRO A 390 12.90 10.89 22.47
CA PRO A 390 12.19 11.83 21.62
C PRO A 390 13.05 13.00 21.11
N LYS A 391 13.91 13.56 21.97
CA LYS A 391 14.90 14.59 21.59
C LYS A 391 15.85 14.19 20.45
N THR A 392 15.99 12.90 20.16
CA THR A 392 16.89 12.46 19.09
C THR A 392 16.45 12.98 17.71
N ILE A 393 15.15 13.22 17.49
CA ILE A 393 14.67 13.83 16.24
C ILE A 393 15.13 15.29 16.15
N ASP A 394 15.05 16.04 17.26
CA ASP A 394 15.54 17.42 17.32
C ASP A 394 17.06 17.49 17.09
N ASP A 395 17.82 16.60 17.72
CA ASP A 395 19.28 16.49 17.52
C ASP A 395 19.64 16.22 16.05
N ILE A 396 18.85 15.38 15.35
CA ILE A 396 19.05 15.11 13.93
C ILE A 396 18.76 16.36 13.10
N ARG A 397 17.67 17.07 13.39
CA ARG A 397 17.29 18.29 12.68
C ARG A 397 18.39 19.36 12.80
N GLU A 398 18.91 19.57 14.00
CA GLU A 398 20.03 20.49 14.22
C GLU A 398 21.31 20.06 13.48
N LYS A 399 21.60 18.76 13.46
CA LYS A 399 22.74 18.22 12.69
C LYS A 399 22.58 18.49 11.19
N ILE A 400 21.40 18.27 10.61
CA ILE A 400 21.14 18.55 9.19
C ILE A 400 21.27 20.04 8.90
N GLN A 401 20.66 20.90 9.73
CA GLN A 401 20.75 22.36 9.56
C GLN A 401 22.21 22.85 9.62
N SER A 402 23.05 22.25 10.46
CA SER A 402 24.46 22.62 10.55
C SER A 402 25.25 22.38 9.25
N LEU A 403 24.77 21.50 8.36
CA LEU A 403 25.41 21.19 7.08
C LEU A 403 25.28 22.33 6.06
N GLU A 404 24.35 23.26 6.23
CA GLU A 404 24.22 24.46 5.37
C GLU A 404 25.52 25.29 5.34
N LYS A 405 26.32 25.21 6.41
CA LYS A 405 27.63 25.87 6.50
C LYS A 405 28.67 25.29 5.53
N LEU A 406 28.42 24.15 4.90
CA LEU A 406 29.35 23.52 3.95
C LEU A 406 29.38 24.23 2.59
N GLY A 407 28.37 25.05 2.26
CA GLY A 407 28.25 25.80 1.02
C GLY A 407 26.91 25.56 0.30
N ASP A 408 26.78 26.14 -0.89
CA ASP A 408 25.55 26.19 -1.69
C ASP A 408 25.63 25.42 -3.02
N SER A 409 26.70 24.64 -3.23
CA SER A 409 26.85 23.82 -4.44
C SER A 409 25.66 22.87 -4.64
N PRO A 410 25.27 22.55 -5.90
CA PRO A 410 24.13 21.66 -6.17
C PRO A 410 24.20 20.32 -5.42
N LEU A 411 25.39 19.73 -5.28
CA LEU A 411 25.58 18.48 -4.54
C LEU A 411 25.28 18.63 -3.04
N ILE A 412 25.74 19.70 -2.40
CA ILE A 412 25.48 19.97 -0.97
C ILE A 412 24.00 20.26 -0.76
N THR A 413 23.43 21.16 -1.56
CA THR A 413 22.03 21.59 -1.47
C THR A 413 21.08 20.40 -1.61
N ASN A 414 21.26 19.56 -2.64
CA ASN A 414 20.43 18.39 -2.85
C ASN A 414 20.69 17.28 -1.81
N SER A 415 21.89 17.21 -1.22
CA SER A 415 22.15 16.31 -0.09
C SER A 415 21.33 16.75 1.13
N ILE A 416 21.30 18.05 1.44
CA ILE A 416 20.52 18.60 2.56
C ILE A 416 19.01 18.41 2.32
N HIS A 417 18.50 18.66 1.11
CA HIS A 417 17.10 18.38 0.76
C HIS A 417 16.75 16.91 0.98
N THR A 418 17.63 15.99 0.55
CA THR A 418 17.45 14.55 0.76
C THR A 418 17.47 14.15 2.23
N LEU A 419 18.37 14.74 3.02
CA LEU A 419 18.44 14.47 4.46
C LEU A 419 17.18 14.96 5.19
N ASN A 420 16.68 16.15 4.84
CA ASN A 420 15.40 16.66 5.37
C ASN A 420 14.22 15.78 4.94
N PHE A 421 14.21 15.28 3.70
CA PHE A 421 13.17 14.37 3.22
C PHE A 421 13.20 13.06 4.01
N LYS A 422 14.38 12.47 4.22
CA LYS A 422 14.55 11.27 5.04
C LYS A 422 14.18 11.51 6.52
N LEU A 423 14.39 12.72 7.05
CA LEU A 423 13.92 13.08 8.38
C LEU A 423 12.39 13.15 8.44
N GLN A 424 11.74 13.77 7.45
CA GLN A 424 10.28 13.81 7.34
C GLN A 424 9.69 12.38 7.22
N ASP A 425 10.29 11.53 6.38
CA ASP A 425 9.91 10.11 6.27
C ASP A 425 10.05 9.40 7.64
N LEU A 426 11.14 9.63 8.37
CA LEU A 426 11.35 9.03 9.70
C LEU A 426 10.33 9.53 10.74
N GLU A 427 10.03 10.83 10.75
CA GLU A 427 9.01 11.41 11.62
C GLU A 427 7.63 10.82 11.32
N GLN A 428 7.28 10.70 10.04
CA GLN A 428 6.03 10.09 9.61
C GLN A 428 5.97 8.62 10.02
N LEU A 429 7.04 7.84 9.80
CA LEU A 429 7.12 6.44 10.23
C LEU A 429 6.92 6.30 11.74
N ILE A 430 7.47 7.20 12.56
CA ILE A 430 7.29 7.19 14.02
C ILE A 430 5.86 7.55 14.40
N ASN A 431 5.25 8.55 13.74
CA ASN A 431 3.89 8.99 14.02
C ASN A 431 2.85 7.93 13.63
N ASP A 432 3.05 7.28 12.48
CA ASP A 432 2.16 6.23 11.97
C ASP A 432 2.41 4.86 12.62
N PHE A 433 3.46 4.73 13.45
CA PHE A 433 3.85 3.46 14.02
C PHE A 433 2.77 2.92 14.95
N HIS A 434 2.16 1.80 14.55
CA HIS A 434 1.30 1.07 15.46
C HIS A 434 2.16 0.25 16.42
N PRO A 435 1.80 0.10 17.72
CA PRO A 435 2.51 -0.74 18.71
C PRO A 435 2.85 -2.18 18.31
N ARG A 436 2.27 -2.65 17.22
CA ARG A 436 2.41 -4.03 16.74
C ARG A 436 3.26 -4.13 15.47
N ASP A 437 3.58 -3.01 14.83
CA ASP A 437 4.41 -2.97 13.63
C ASP A 437 5.85 -3.31 13.98
N ASP A 438 6.63 -3.75 13.00
CA ASP A 438 8.04 -4.07 13.19
C ASP A 438 8.88 -2.79 13.27
N PRO A 439 9.52 -2.47 14.41
CA PRO A 439 10.30 -1.25 14.55
C PRO A 439 11.64 -1.31 13.82
N LYS A 440 11.97 -2.44 13.17
CA LYS A 440 13.18 -2.57 12.35
C LYS A 440 13.25 -1.50 11.26
N GLU A 441 12.13 -1.18 10.60
CA GLU A 441 12.10 -0.15 9.56
C GLU A 441 12.51 1.22 10.09
N ILE A 442 11.98 1.61 11.26
CA ILE A 442 12.35 2.87 11.93
C ILE A 442 13.81 2.86 12.37
N ASN A 443 14.29 1.75 12.95
CA ASN A 443 15.70 1.61 13.31
C ASN A 443 16.62 1.74 12.08
N ASP A 444 16.27 1.10 10.97
CA ASP A 444 17.05 1.13 9.74
C ASP A 444 17.04 2.54 9.11
N ALA A 445 15.88 3.21 9.11
CA ALA A 445 15.76 4.61 8.67
C ALA A 445 16.61 5.54 9.54
N PHE A 446 16.60 5.33 10.86
CA PHE A 446 17.42 6.07 11.82
C PHE A 446 18.92 5.91 11.52
N VAL A 447 19.39 4.66 11.41
CA VAL A 447 20.79 4.33 11.14
C VAL A 447 21.22 4.87 9.77
N ASN A 448 20.39 4.72 8.74
CA ASN A 448 20.67 5.22 7.41
C ASN A 448 20.79 6.76 7.40
N LEU A 449 19.87 7.46 8.04
CA LEU A 449 19.89 8.92 8.12
C LEU A 449 21.14 9.43 8.83
N MET A 450 21.48 8.84 9.98
CA MET A 450 22.70 9.21 10.72
C MET A 450 23.97 8.96 9.90
N ASN A 451 24.06 7.82 9.20
CA ASN A 451 25.18 7.54 8.33
C ASN A 451 25.28 8.56 7.18
N ASN A 452 24.17 8.90 6.54
CA ASN A 452 24.15 9.90 5.46
C ASN A 452 24.55 11.29 5.96
N ILE A 453 24.19 11.68 7.19
CA ILE A 453 24.62 12.94 7.79
C ILE A 453 26.13 12.97 7.96
N GLU A 454 26.73 11.92 8.51
CA GLU A 454 28.19 11.86 8.71
C GLU A 454 28.94 11.79 7.37
N VAL A 455 28.41 11.07 6.39
CA VAL A 455 28.93 11.04 5.02
C VAL A 455 28.88 12.43 4.39
N CYS A 456 27.73 13.11 4.43
CA CYS A 456 27.58 14.46 3.88
C CYS A 456 28.52 15.45 4.56
N LYS A 457 28.70 15.34 5.88
CA LYS A 457 29.62 16.19 6.65
C LYS A 457 31.08 16.03 6.20
N LYS A 458 31.50 14.80 5.89
CA LYS A 458 32.88 14.48 5.50
C LYS A 458 33.14 14.78 4.02
N GLU A 459 32.24 14.34 3.15
CA GLU A 459 32.44 14.29 1.71
C GLU A 459 31.71 15.43 0.97
N LYS A 460 30.94 16.25 1.70
CA LYS A 460 30.11 17.34 1.16
C LYS A 460 29.06 16.87 0.13
N SER A 461 28.71 15.59 0.14
CA SER A 461 27.69 14.98 -0.71
C SER A 461 27.29 13.62 -0.16
N ILE A 462 26.06 13.18 -0.43
CA ILE A 462 25.62 11.78 -0.25
C ILE A 462 25.57 11.01 -1.58
N PHE A 463 25.85 11.66 -2.71
CA PHE A 463 25.81 11.12 -4.07
C PHE A 463 27.21 10.59 -4.47
N LEU A 464 27.71 9.58 -3.76
CA LEU A 464 29.14 9.22 -3.80
C LEU A 464 29.47 7.86 -4.40
N ALA A 465 28.54 6.91 -4.36
CA ALA A 465 28.85 5.50 -4.61
C ALA A 465 27.78 4.83 -5.47
N GLU A 466 28.20 3.75 -6.12
CA GLU A 466 27.34 2.88 -6.93
C GLU A 466 26.11 2.39 -6.16
N GLY A 467 25.05 2.05 -6.89
CA GLY A 467 23.82 1.50 -6.32
C GLY A 467 22.68 2.51 -6.28
N TYR A 468 21.69 2.25 -5.43
CA TYR A 468 20.43 3.00 -5.39
C TYR A 468 20.41 4.03 -4.26
N LEU A 469 19.92 5.23 -4.56
CA LEU A 469 19.66 6.28 -3.59
C LEU A 469 18.27 6.86 -3.83
N ARG A 470 17.40 6.79 -2.81
CA ARG A 470 16.17 7.59 -2.76
C ARG A 470 16.52 8.99 -2.24
N SER A 471 16.19 10.00 -3.03
CA SER A 471 16.59 11.39 -2.93
C SER A 471 15.37 12.31 -3.00
N ALA A 472 15.55 13.59 -2.73
CA ALA A 472 14.51 14.60 -2.96
C ALA A 472 15.09 15.95 -3.36
N ILE A 473 14.35 16.68 -4.19
CA ILE A 473 14.58 18.12 -4.42
C ILE A 473 13.56 18.93 -3.63
N LYS A 474 13.85 20.19 -3.33
CA LYS A 474 12.83 21.13 -2.86
C LYS A 474 12.15 21.76 -4.07
N SER A 475 10.86 21.50 -4.26
CA SER A 475 10.10 22.05 -5.39
C SER A 475 10.11 23.58 -5.33
N PRO A 476 10.52 24.27 -6.41
CA PRO A 476 10.42 25.72 -6.50
C PRO A 476 8.97 26.23 -6.43
N SER A 477 8.00 25.38 -6.79
CA SER A 477 6.60 25.78 -6.89
C SER A 477 5.91 25.99 -5.54
N ASP A 478 6.25 25.16 -4.54
CA ASP A 478 5.55 25.13 -3.24
C ASP A 478 6.46 24.79 -2.05
N SER A 479 7.79 24.72 -2.24
CA SER A 479 8.77 24.39 -1.22
C SER A 479 8.66 22.99 -0.61
N SER A 480 7.78 22.13 -1.12
CA SER A 480 7.68 20.74 -0.68
C SER A 480 8.87 19.92 -1.17
N LEU A 481 9.20 18.83 -0.45
CA LEU A 481 10.27 17.92 -0.86
C LEU A 481 9.70 16.86 -1.81
N GLN A 482 10.17 16.88 -3.06
CA GLN A 482 9.71 16.01 -4.13
C GLN A 482 10.68 14.85 -4.32
N PRO A 483 10.25 13.61 -3.99
CA PRO A 483 11.14 12.47 -4.01
C PRO A 483 11.36 11.92 -5.41
N TYR A 484 12.54 11.35 -5.58
CA TYR A 484 12.94 10.62 -6.77
C TYR A 484 14.00 9.58 -6.39
N SER A 485 14.13 8.53 -7.18
CA SER A 485 15.19 7.52 -7.00
C SER A 485 16.26 7.68 -8.05
N ILE A 486 17.52 7.50 -7.66
CA ILE A 486 18.68 7.41 -8.53
C ILE A 486 19.25 6.00 -8.44
N ARG A 487 19.73 5.47 -9.56
CA ARG A 487 20.66 4.34 -9.59
C ARG A 487 21.94 4.78 -10.28
N PHE A 488 23.03 4.73 -9.52
CA PHE A 488 24.37 5.01 -10.03
C PHE A 488 24.97 3.80 -10.75
N PRO A 489 25.71 4.02 -11.85
CA PRO A 489 26.43 2.96 -12.54
C PRO A 489 27.54 2.34 -11.67
N LYS A 490 28.02 1.16 -12.08
CA LYS A 490 29.17 0.52 -11.42
C LYS A 490 30.41 1.39 -11.59
N ASN A 491 31.23 1.52 -10.54
CA ASN A 491 32.39 2.42 -10.53
C ASN A 491 32.05 3.88 -10.88
N PHE A 492 30.88 4.37 -10.43
CA PHE A 492 30.46 5.75 -10.63
C PHE A 492 31.52 6.75 -10.17
N ASP A 493 31.71 7.78 -10.98
CA ASP A 493 32.67 8.86 -10.76
C ASP A 493 32.01 10.18 -11.16
N LEU A 494 31.98 11.14 -10.23
CA LEU A 494 31.38 12.46 -10.41
C LEU A 494 32.00 13.25 -11.57
N GLU A 495 33.27 12.97 -11.89
CA GLU A 495 33.99 13.69 -12.93
C GLU A 495 33.78 13.14 -14.34
N LYS A 496 33.18 11.96 -14.47
CA LYS A 496 32.92 11.31 -15.76
C LYS A 496 31.57 11.72 -16.33
N GLU A 497 31.50 11.76 -17.65
CA GLU A 497 30.23 11.95 -18.35
C GLU A 497 29.38 10.67 -18.28
N ASN A 498 28.11 10.85 -17.93
CA ASN A 498 27.13 9.78 -17.80
C ASN A 498 26.04 9.92 -18.87
N ILE A 499 25.39 8.79 -19.19
CA ILE A 499 24.11 8.80 -19.90
C ILE A 499 23.02 8.81 -18.84
N LEU A 500 22.24 9.89 -18.80
CA LEU A 500 21.05 9.99 -17.96
C LEU A 500 19.91 9.27 -18.67
N LEU A 501 19.26 8.33 -17.98
CA LEU A 501 17.99 7.76 -18.42
C LEU A 501 16.93 8.03 -17.35
N VAL A 502 16.03 8.95 -17.66
CA VAL A 502 14.86 9.24 -16.84
C VAL A 502 13.81 8.18 -17.09
N ILE A 503 13.32 7.51 -16.06
CA ILE A 503 12.32 6.45 -16.18
C ILE A 503 11.02 6.83 -15.44
N MET A 504 9.90 6.73 -16.14
CA MET A 504 8.58 7.13 -15.67
C MET A 504 7.71 5.90 -15.44
N HIS A 505 7.25 5.73 -14.20
CA HIS A 505 6.46 4.57 -13.79
C HIS A 505 5.03 4.59 -14.37
N GLY A 506 4.42 3.41 -14.44
CA GLY A 506 3.00 3.23 -14.72
C GLY A 506 2.11 3.59 -13.53
N SER A 507 0.80 3.56 -13.73
CA SER A 507 -0.17 3.85 -12.67
C SER A 507 -0.04 2.84 -11.52
N GLY A 508 -0.10 3.31 -10.27
CA GLY A 508 -0.12 2.45 -9.08
C GLY A 508 1.23 1.88 -8.64
N VAL A 509 2.32 2.23 -9.33
CA VAL A 509 3.70 1.84 -8.96
C VAL A 509 4.46 3.10 -8.57
N ASP A 510 5.36 3.02 -7.59
CA ASP A 510 6.21 4.14 -7.20
C ASP A 510 7.58 4.14 -7.88
N GLU A 511 8.34 5.21 -7.66
CA GLU A 511 9.66 5.41 -8.23
C GLU A 511 10.67 4.35 -7.78
N VAL A 512 10.52 3.83 -6.56
CA VAL A 512 11.43 2.84 -5.96
C VAL A 512 11.21 1.46 -6.58
N GLY A 513 9.95 1.05 -6.72
CA GLY A 513 9.57 -0.21 -7.36
C GLY A 513 9.97 -0.22 -8.82
N PHE A 514 9.67 0.86 -9.54
CA PHE A 514 9.94 0.93 -10.98
C PHE A 514 11.43 0.96 -11.31
N ILE A 515 12.26 1.73 -10.59
CA ILE A 515 13.71 1.76 -10.84
C ILE A 515 14.42 0.45 -10.49
N ARG A 516 13.90 -0.32 -9.53
CA ARG A 516 14.42 -1.66 -9.22
C ARG A 516 14.09 -2.65 -10.32
N TYR A 517 12.83 -2.70 -10.74
CA TYR A 517 12.36 -3.54 -11.84
C TYR A 517 13.07 -3.25 -13.16
N PHE A 518 13.29 -1.98 -13.47
CA PHE A 518 13.98 -1.59 -14.69
C PHE A 518 15.50 -1.79 -14.57
N GLY A 519 16.09 -1.42 -13.44
CA GLY A 519 17.52 -1.57 -13.21
C GLY A 519 18.01 -3.02 -13.28
N SER A 520 17.22 -3.99 -12.79
CA SER A 520 17.58 -5.42 -12.93
C SER A 520 17.67 -5.86 -14.39
N ARG A 521 16.78 -5.35 -15.26
CA ARG A 521 16.86 -5.61 -16.71
C ARG A 521 18.08 -4.95 -17.34
N VAL A 522 18.42 -3.73 -16.92
CA VAL A 522 19.62 -3.04 -17.41
C VAL A 522 20.89 -3.84 -17.09
N ASP A 523 20.94 -4.49 -15.91
CA ASP A 523 22.05 -5.39 -15.54
C ASP A 523 22.15 -6.62 -16.45
N GLU A 524 21.01 -7.26 -16.74
CA GLU A 524 20.94 -8.42 -17.66
C GLU A 524 21.47 -8.08 -19.05
N ILE A 525 21.22 -6.84 -19.50
CA ILE A 525 21.66 -6.30 -20.79
C ILE A 525 23.15 -5.95 -20.80
N GLY A 526 23.80 -5.83 -19.64
CA GLY A 526 25.23 -5.51 -19.52
C GLY A 526 25.58 -4.04 -19.76
N PHE A 527 24.61 -3.12 -19.67
CA PHE A 527 24.84 -1.70 -19.92
C PHE A 527 25.26 -0.99 -18.62
N THR A 528 26.56 -0.72 -18.46
CA THR A 528 27.12 -0.35 -17.15
C THR A 528 27.26 1.14 -16.87
N ASN A 529 27.04 2.04 -17.85
CA ASN A 529 27.25 3.50 -17.70
C ASN A 529 25.95 4.33 -17.76
N LEU A 530 24.87 3.83 -17.16
CA LEU A 530 23.58 4.53 -17.07
C LEU A 530 23.37 5.07 -15.66
N LEU A 531 23.15 6.38 -15.58
CA LEU A 531 22.57 7.04 -14.42
C LEU A 531 21.05 6.98 -14.59
N LEU A 532 20.38 6.06 -13.89
CA LEU A 532 18.92 5.98 -13.94
C LEU A 532 18.33 6.95 -12.92
N VAL A 533 17.32 7.70 -13.33
CA VAL A 533 16.58 8.61 -12.45
C VAL A 533 15.09 8.35 -12.61
N ALA A 534 14.40 8.06 -11.51
CA ALA A 534 12.96 7.83 -11.47
C ALA A 534 12.29 8.90 -10.61
N PRO A 535 11.62 9.91 -11.20
CA PRO A 535 10.73 10.80 -10.46
C PRO A 535 9.54 10.03 -9.87
N ARG A 536 8.98 10.50 -8.74
CA ARG A 536 7.76 9.94 -8.15
C ARG A 536 6.46 10.52 -8.73
N GLY A 537 6.48 11.79 -9.13
CA GLY A 537 5.24 12.56 -9.31
C GLY A 537 4.53 12.87 -7.98
N ARG A 538 3.51 13.73 -8.03
CA ARG A 538 2.68 14.09 -6.87
C ARG A 538 1.76 12.98 -6.46
N HIS A 539 1.28 12.19 -7.42
CA HIS A 539 0.50 10.99 -7.17
C HIS A 539 0.94 9.85 -8.07
N LEU A 540 0.68 8.61 -7.63
CA LEU A 540 1.05 7.42 -8.37
C LEU A 540 0.20 7.17 -9.64
N SER A 541 -0.83 7.99 -9.87
CA SER A 541 -1.85 7.81 -10.92
C SER A 541 -2.35 9.14 -11.52
N ASP A 542 -1.55 10.20 -11.49
CA ASP A 542 -1.94 11.54 -12.00
C ASP A 542 -1.62 11.80 -13.48
N HIS A 543 -1.08 10.81 -14.20
CA HIS A 543 -0.67 10.94 -15.59
C HIS A 543 0.42 11.98 -15.86
N TRP A 544 1.26 12.35 -14.89
CA TRP A 544 2.41 13.24 -15.11
C TRP A 544 2.02 14.63 -15.64
N ILE A 545 0.86 15.15 -15.22
CA ILE A 545 0.37 16.49 -15.59
C ILE A 545 0.54 17.49 -14.43
N GLY A 546 0.39 18.78 -14.73
CA GLY A 546 0.40 19.83 -13.70
C GLY A 546 1.70 19.88 -12.92
N GLN A 547 1.63 19.82 -11.59
CA GLN A 547 2.81 19.86 -10.71
C GLN A 547 3.75 18.67 -10.94
N SER A 548 3.24 17.47 -11.23
CA SER A 548 4.07 16.28 -11.49
C SER A 548 4.94 16.43 -12.75
N GLU A 549 4.43 17.14 -13.76
CA GLU A 549 5.20 17.53 -14.94
C GLU A 549 6.34 18.48 -14.54
N GLN A 550 6.00 19.54 -13.81
CA GLN A 550 6.96 20.57 -13.42
C GLN A 550 8.06 20.03 -12.49
N ASP A 551 7.70 19.25 -11.48
CA ASP A 551 8.69 18.66 -10.57
C ASP A 551 9.60 17.67 -11.30
N THR A 552 9.09 16.97 -12.32
CA THR A 552 9.92 16.12 -13.18
C THR A 552 10.95 16.95 -13.96
N VAL A 553 10.54 18.07 -14.54
CA VAL A 553 11.45 19.03 -15.19
C VAL A 553 12.51 19.53 -14.21
N ASP A 554 12.09 19.93 -13.01
CA ASP A 554 12.98 20.48 -11.99
C ASP A 554 14.00 19.43 -11.50
N ILE A 555 13.56 18.18 -11.29
CA ILE A 555 14.45 17.05 -10.95
C ILE A 555 15.51 16.85 -12.04
N ILE A 556 15.11 16.81 -13.32
CA ILE A 556 16.05 16.60 -14.44
C ILE A 556 17.08 17.74 -14.48
N ASN A 557 16.64 18.98 -14.31
CA ASN A 557 17.51 20.14 -14.29
C ASN A 557 18.50 20.10 -13.11
N GLU A 558 18.05 19.71 -11.92
CA GLU A 558 18.94 19.52 -10.76
C GLU A 558 19.97 18.41 -10.98
N ILE A 559 19.57 17.29 -11.59
CA ILE A 559 20.48 16.19 -11.98
C ILE A 559 21.56 16.70 -12.94
N LYS A 560 21.18 17.49 -13.95
CA LYS A 560 22.13 18.09 -14.91
C LYS A 560 23.06 19.13 -14.28
N LYS A 561 22.67 19.76 -13.16
CA LYS A 561 23.56 20.64 -12.37
C LYS A 561 24.53 19.85 -11.49
N MET A 562 24.11 18.69 -10.99
CA MET A 562 24.93 17.85 -10.10
C MET A 562 25.94 17.00 -10.85
N PHE A 563 25.63 16.55 -12.06
CA PHE A 563 26.43 15.56 -12.78
C PHE A 563 26.72 15.99 -14.23
N LYS A 564 27.85 15.54 -14.77
CA LYS A 564 28.18 15.71 -16.19
C LYS A 564 27.37 14.73 -17.02
N ILE A 565 26.43 15.23 -17.81
CA ILE A 565 25.54 14.43 -18.65
C ILE A 565 25.90 14.61 -20.13
N LYS A 566 26.35 13.54 -20.78
CA LYS A 566 26.62 13.53 -22.23
C LYS A 566 25.35 13.39 -23.05
N THR A 567 24.42 12.58 -22.56
CA THR A 567 23.15 12.27 -23.24
C THR A 567 22.06 12.12 -22.20
N SER A 568 20.90 12.71 -22.48
CA SER A 568 19.70 12.64 -21.65
C SER A 568 18.59 11.92 -22.39
N LEU A 569 18.20 10.76 -21.90
CA LEU A 569 17.16 9.92 -22.47
C LEU A 569 15.99 9.82 -21.50
N ILE A 570 14.81 9.50 -22.02
CA ILE A 570 13.60 9.30 -21.23
C ILE A 570 12.85 8.06 -21.66
N MET A 571 12.28 7.34 -20.70
CA MET A 571 11.51 6.14 -20.93
C MET A 571 10.32 6.07 -20.00
N GLY A 572 9.23 5.47 -20.44
CA GLY A 572 8.14 5.14 -19.54
C GLY A 572 7.20 4.07 -20.06
N PHE A 573 6.45 3.49 -19.13
CA PHE A 573 5.52 2.39 -19.36
C PHE A 573 4.08 2.79 -18.98
N SER A 574 3.09 2.46 -19.82
CA SER A 574 1.67 2.72 -19.53
C SER A 574 1.40 4.21 -19.28
N MET A 575 0.97 4.59 -18.07
CA MET A 575 0.90 6.00 -17.63
C MET A 575 2.22 6.75 -17.84
N GLY A 576 3.36 6.12 -17.56
CA GLY A 576 4.69 6.66 -17.82
C GLY A 576 5.02 6.75 -19.31
N GLY A 577 4.42 5.90 -20.14
CA GLY A 577 4.52 5.99 -21.60
C GLY A 577 3.84 7.27 -22.12
N TYR A 578 2.64 7.58 -21.62
CA TYR A 578 2.02 8.90 -21.85
C TYR A 578 2.89 10.04 -21.31
N GLY A 579 3.42 9.91 -20.09
CA GLY A 579 4.33 10.88 -19.50
C GLY A 579 5.56 11.15 -20.39
N THR A 580 6.10 10.11 -21.02
CA THR A 580 7.25 10.21 -21.94
C THR A 580 6.88 10.98 -23.21
N TRP A 581 5.71 10.73 -23.80
CA TRP A 581 5.20 11.57 -24.89
C TRP A 581 5.09 13.02 -24.44
N ARG A 582 4.45 13.26 -23.30
CA ARG A 582 4.23 14.60 -22.76
C ARG A 582 5.53 15.37 -22.55
N MET A 583 6.48 14.76 -21.85
CA MET A 583 7.76 15.39 -21.54
C MET A 583 8.55 15.73 -22.80
N THR A 584 8.60 14.81 -23.78
CA THR A 584 9.38 15.03 -25.01
C THR A 584 8.75 16.07 -25.93
N PHE A 585 7.42 16.14 -26.01
CA PHE A 585 6.73 17.12 -26.85
C PHE A 585 6.66 18.51 -26.21
N LYS A 586 6.58 18.61 -24.87
CA LYS A 586 6.48 19.89 -24.17
C LYS A 586 7.83 20.48 -23.79
N HIS A 587 8.81 19.64 -23.44
CA HIS A 587 10.15 20.01 -22.99
C HIS A 587 11.24 19.28 -23.81
N PRO A 588 11.23 19.39 -25.16
CA PRO A 588 12.14 18.65 -26.03
C PRO A 588 13.62 18.93 -25.77
N GLU A 589 13.96 20.12 -25.27
CA GLU A 589 15.32 20.55 -24.94
C GLU A 589 15.98 19.74 -23.82
N LEU A 590 15.20 18.97 -23.06
CA LEU A 590 15.72 18.15 -21.97
C LEU A 590 16.27 16.81 -22.43
N PHE A 591 15.99 16.37 -23.66
CA PHE A 591 16.24 15.00 -24.10
C PHE A 591 16.93 14.93 -25.46
N ASP A 592 17.57 13.78 -25.72
CA ASP A 592 18.20 13.41 -26.99
C ASP A 592 17.44 12.25 -27.67
N GLY A 593 16.63 11.51 -26.91
CA GLY A 593 15.82 10.40 -27.40
C GLY A 593 14.86 9.87 -26.34
N ALA A 594 13.89 9.06 -26.79
CA ALA A 594 12.82 8.58 -25.93
C ALA A 594 12.38 7.15 -26.24
N ILE A 595 11.99 6.42 -25.20
CA ILE A 595 11.42 5.07 -25.30
C ILE A 595 10.01 5.06 -24.72
N ILE A 596 9.00 4.84 -25.56
CA ILE A 596 7.60 4.77 -25.15
C ILE A 596 7.15 3.31 -25.18
N ALA A 597 6.76 2.80 -24.01
CA ALA A 597 6.17 1.47 -23.89
C ALA A 597 4.69 1.56 -23.50
N ALA A 598 3.81 1.01 -24.34
CA ALA A 598 2.37 0.92 -24.09
C ALA A 598 1.72 2.24 -23.59
N GLY A 599 2.09 3.38 -24.19
CA GLY A 599 1.65 4.71 -23.75
C GLY A 599 0.69 5.36 -24.73
N PHE A 600 -0.48 5.76 -24.24
CA PHE A 600 -1.41 6.56 -25.05
C PHE A 600 -0.84 7.94 -25.38
N PRO A 601 -1.15 8.52 -26.56
CA PRO A 601 -0.80 9.91 -26.87
C PRO A 601 -1.79 10.95 -26.29
N HIS A 602 -2.95 10.49 -25.80
CA HIS A 602 -3.99 11.30 -25.15
C HIS A 602 -4.85 10.43 -24.22
N PHE A 603 -5.47 10.99 -23.18
CA PHE A 603 -6.26 10.18 -22.22
C PHE A 603 -7.57 10.79 -21.71
N ASP A 604 -7.74 12.12 -21.69
CA ASP A 604 -8.93 12.78 -21.11
C ASP A 604 -9.68 13.74 -22.05
N GLY A 605 -9.27 13.81 -23.31
CA GLY A 605 -9.88 14.68 -24.33
C GLY A 605 -9.57 16.17 -24.16
N LYS A 606 -8.78 16.57 -23.17
CA LYS A 606 -8.35 17.98 -23.02
C LYS A 606 -7.22 18.29 -23.98
N ALA A 607 -7.24 19.48 -24.57
CA ALA A 607 -6.29 19.87 -25.60
C ALA A 607 -4.83 19.87 -25.10
N GLU A 608 -4.60 20.28 -23.85
CA GLU A 608 -3.28 20.30 -23.22
C GLU A 608 -2.72 18.91 -22.90
N ASN A 609 -3.57 17.88 -22.91
CA ASN A 609 -3.23 16.49 -22.60
C ASN A 609 -3.22 15.60 -23.85
N ASP A 610 -3.40 16.20 -25.02
CA ASP A 610 -3.37 15.52 -26.31
C ASP A 610 -2.11 15.90 -27.07
N MET A 611 -1.17 14.95 -27.16
CA MET A 611 0.15 15.20 -27.76
C MET A 611 0.10 15.41 -29.27
N ARG A 612 -1.03 15.09 -29.91
CA ARG A 612 -1.28 15.42 -31.32
C ARG A 612 -1.28 16.93 -31.56
N ASN A 613 -1.65 17.74 -30.55
CA ASN A 613 -1.64 19.20 -30.64
C ASN A 613 -0.22 19.81 -30.60
N PHE A 614 0.80 19.00 -30.32
CA PHE A 614 2.19 19.45 -30.18
C PHE A 614 3.11 18.92 -31.28
N ILE A 615 2.55 18.26 -32.30
CA ILE A 615 3.25 17.86 -33.51
C ILE A 615 3.96 19.07 -34.13
N GLY A 616 5.20 18.87 -34.57
CA GLY A 616 6.13 19.94 -34.95
C GLY A 616 7.28 20.11 -33.97
N LYS A 617 7.05 19.81 -32.69
CA LYS A 617 8.10 19.82 -31.65
C LYS A 617 8.89 18.50 -31.66
N SER A 618 10.08 18.48 -31.05
CA SER A 618 10.88 17.26 -30.81
C SER A 618 11.25 16.38 -32.01
N LYS A 619 11.11 16.87 -33.26
CA LYS A 619 11.47 16.11 -34.48
C LYS A 619 12.93 15.63 -34.53
N ASN A 620 13.81 16.30 -33.78
CA ASN A 620 15.22 15.97 -33.69
C ASN A 620 15.51 14.72 -32.83
N LEU A 621 14.60 14.36 -31.92
CA LEU A 621 14.76 13.23 -31.01
C LEU A 621 14.60 11.90 -31.74
N ASP A 622 15.35 10.89 -31.31
CA ASP A 622 15.13 9.51 -31.74
C ASP A 622 14.07 8.86 -30.83
N TYR A 623 13.09 8.19 -31.43
CA TYR A 623 12.01 7.54 -30.69
C TYR A 623 12.03 6.02 -30.91
N LEU A 624 11.97 5.26 -29.82
CA LEU A 624 11.61 3.84 -29.81
C LEU A 624 10.22 3.68 -29.21
N ILE A 625 9.30 3.06 -29.95
CA ILE A 625 7.94 2.78 -29.48
C ILE A 625 7.72 1.28 -29.48
N ILE A 626 7.18 0.76 -28.38
CA ILE A 626 6.91 -0.66 -28.19
C ILE A 626 5.49 -0.83 -27.66
N HIS A 627 4.69 -1.64 -28.33
CA HIS A 627 3.29 -1.87 -27.95
C HIS A 627 2.85 -3.30 -28.28
N GLY A 628 2.09 -3.94 -27.40
CA GLY A 628 1.58 -5.31 -27.59
C GLY A 628 0.30 -5.32 -28.41
N THR A 629 0.17 -6.25 -29.37
CA THR A 629 -1.03 -6.33 -30.22
C THR A 629 -2.26 -6.86 -29.48
N ALA A 630 -2.07 -7.48 -28.30
CA ALA A 630 -3.14 -7.99 -27.44
C ALA A 630 -3.36 -7.14 -26.18
N ASP A 631 -2.79 -5.94 -26.11
CA ASP A 631 -2.94 -5.03 -24.97
C ASP A 631 -4.40 -4.57 -24.82
N ARG A 632 -5.03 -4.97 -23.71
CA ARG A 632 -6.44 -4.64 -23.38
C ARG A 632 -6.57 -3.46 -22.43
N SER A 633 -5.49 -3.01 -21.82
CA SER A 633 -5.49 -1.87 -20.89
C SER A 633 -5.20 -0.58 -21.63
N VAL A 634 -4.26 -0.62 -22.56
CA VAL A 634 -3.92 0.47 -23.46
C VAL A 634 -4.01 -0.06 -24.89
N THR A 635 -5.13 0.17 -25.56
CA THR A 635 -5.32 -0.38 -26.90
C THR A 635 -4.39 0.28 -27.93
N ILE A 636 -3.86 -0.52 -28.85
CA ILE A 636 -2.77 -0.13 -29.73
C ILE A 636 -3.20 0.85 -30.84
N GLU A 637 -4.49 0.92 -31.17
CA GLU A 637 -5.01 1.63 -32.35
C GLU A 637 -4.67 3.12 -32.30
N SER A 638 -4.84 3.76 -31.13
CA SER A 638 -4.50 5.16 -30.94
C SER A 638 -2.98 5.44 -31.08
N THR A 639 -2.14 4.48 -30.71
CA THR A 639 -0.69 4.52 -30.93
C THR A 639 -0.40 4.36 -32.42
N ASP A 640 -1.00 3.38 -33.09
CA ASP A 640 -0.83 3.14 -34.54
C ASP A 640 -1.17 4.40 -35.35
N GLU A 641 -2.32 5.04 -35.08
CA GLU A 641 -2.74 6.28 -35.75
C GLU A 641 -1.76 7.45 -35.51
N PHE A 642 -1.29 7.61 -34.28
CA PHE A 642 -0.37 8.69 -33.95
C PHE A 642 1.00 8.48 -34.61
N ILE A 643 1.51 7.25 -34.62
CA ILE A 643 2.79 6.91 -35.26
C ILE A 643 2.74 7.15 -36.76
N GLU A 644 1.65 6.80 -37.44
CA GLU A 644 1.49 7.12 -38.86
C GLU A 644 1.48 8.63 -39.13
N THR A 645 0.96 9.42 -38.19
CA THR A 645 1.03 10.88 -38.26
C THR A 645 2.45 11.39 -38.07
N LEU A 646 3.17 10.89 -37.06
CA LEU A 646 4.56 11.29 -36.80
C LEU A 646 5.51 10.93 -37.96
N LYS A 647 5.33 9.77 -38.60
CA LYS A 647 6.11 9.39 -39.78
C LYS A 647 5.89 10.34 -40.96
N LYS A 648 4.65 10.79 -41.20
CA LYS A 648 4.34 11.78 -42.25
C LYS A 648 4.97 13.15 -41.99
N GLU A 649 5.25 13.43 -40.72
CA GLU A 649 5.86 14.66 -40.23
C GLU A 649 7.38 14.53 -40.04
N ASP A 650 8.02 13.52 -40.63
CA ASP A 650 9.47 13.32 -40.63
C ASP A 650 10.11 13.11 -39.24
N TYR A 651 9.36 12.56 -38.28
CA TYR A 651 9.93 12.14 -36.99
C TYR A 651 10.78 10.87 -37.15
N LYS A 652 11.85 10.75 -36.36
CA LYS A 652 12.72 9.57 -36.31
C LYS A 652 12.12 8.48 -35.43
N ILE A 653 11.27 7.64 -36.03
CA ILE A 653 10.49 6.63 -35.32
C ILE A 653 11.02 5.21 -35.61
N GLU A 654 11.35 4.47 -34.55
CA GLU A 654 11.49 3.00 -34.54
C GLU A 654 10.29 2.42 -33.78
N TYR A 655 9.37 1.71 -34.46
CA TYR A 655 8.13 1.20 -33.86
C TYR A 655 8.02 -0.33 -33.96
N HIS A 656 7.85 -0.98 -32.81
CA HIS A 656 7.70 -2.43 -32.69
C HIS A 656 6.33 -2.81 -32.11
N ARG A 657 5.58 -3.62 -32.87
CA ARG A 657 4.30 -4.22 -32.47
C ARG A 657 4.59 -5.66 -32.03
N LEU A 658 4.43 -5.97 -30.75
CA LEU A 658 4.74 -7.28 -30.18
C LEU A 658 3.52 -8.20 -30.27
N GLU A 659 3.59 -9.18 -31.18
CA GLU A 659 2.45 -10.03 -31.53
C GLU A 659 2.01 -10.92 -30.34
N GLY A 660 0.72 -10.86 -30.01
CA GLY A 660 0.10 -11.68 -28.95
C GLY A 660 0.40 -11.26 -27.52
N GLN A 661 1.23 -10.23 -27.30
CA GLN A 661 1.58 -9.74 -25.97
C GLN A 661 0.55 -8.72 -25.46
N ASP A 662 0.23 -8.81 -24.17
CA ASP A 662 -0.71 -7.98 -23.41
C ASP A 662 0.01 -6.98 -22.49
N HIS A 663 -0.77 -6.14 -21.79
CA HIS A 663 -0.21 -5.08 -20.92
C HIS A 663 0.70 -5.59 -19.80
N GLY A 664 0.52 -6.83 -19.35
CA GLY A 664 1.24 -7.40 -18.22
C GLY A 664 2.49 -8.20 -18.60
N ASN A 665 2.65 -8.56 -19.88
CA ASN A 665 3.70 -9.48 -20.34
C ASN A 665 4.53 -8.96 -21.53
N LEU A 666 4.68 -7.65 -21.65
CA LEU A 666 5.49 -7.01 -22.69
C LEU A 666 7.00 -7.32 -22.55
N ASP A 667 7.54 -8.07 -23.52
CA ASP A 667 8.95 -8.42 -23.63
C ASP A 667 9.71 -7.35 -24.43
N MET A 668 10.25 -6.39 -23.69
CA MET A 668 10.87 -5.18 -24.27
C MET A 668 12.39 -5.13 -24.10
N GLY A 669 12.98 -6.08 -23.36
CA GLY A 669 14.37 -5.98 -22.87
C GLY A 669 15.39 -5.87 -24.00
N GLU A 670 15.33 -6.77 -24.98
CA GLU A 670 16.27 -6.80 -26.10
C GLU A 670 16.13 -5.56 -27.00
N LEU A 671 14.91 -5.09 -27.23
CA LEU A 671 14.65 -3.90 -28.05
C LEU A 671 15.25 -2.64 -27.40
N ILE A 672 15.01 -2.45 -26.11
CA ILE A 672 15.56 -1.34 -25.32
C ILE A 672 17.09 -1.41 -25.34
N ALA A 673 17.67 -2.60 -25.09
CA ALA A 673 19.11 -2.82 -25.12
C ALA A 673 19.73 -2.35 -26.44
N LYS A 674 19.22 -2.88 -27.55
CA LYS A 674 19.73 -2.60 -28.89
C LYS A 674 19.63 -1.13 -29.24
N TRP A 675 18.57 -0.46 -28.79
CA TRP A 675 18.38 0.95 -29.04
C TRP A 675 19.34 1.82 -28.20
N LEU A 676 19.51 1.51 -26.91
CA LEU A 676 20.44 2.22 -26.02
C LEU A 676 21.90 2.11 -26.47
N MET A 677 22.28 1.00 -27.13
CA MET A 677 23.64 0.81 -27.69
C MET A 677 24.03 1.87 -28.72
N LYS A 678 23.09 2.61 -29.30
CA LYS A 678 23.38 3.75 -30.19
C LYS A 678 24.08 4.89 -29.43
N TYR A 679 23.83 5.02 -28.13
CA TYR A 679 24.36 6.08 -27.27
C TYR A 679 25.57 5.64 -26.44
N ALA A 680 25.88 4.32 -26.42
CA ALA A 680 26.97 3.74 -25.64
C ALA A 680 28.39 4.01 -26.18
N LYS A 681 28.50 4.68 -27.34
CA LYS A 681 29.78 4.91 -28.05
C LYS A 681 30.45 6.23 -27.67
#